data_AF-G0NEY0-F1
#
_entry.id   AF-G0NEY0-F1
#
_cell.length_a   1.000
_cell.length_b   1.000
_cell.length_c   1.000
_cell.angle_alpha   90.00
_cell.angle_beta   90.00
_cell.angle_gamma   90.00
#
_symmetry.space_group_name_H-M   'P 1'
#
loop_
_entity.id
_entity.type
_entity.pdbx_description
1 polymer ?
#
loop_
_entity_poly.entity_id
_entity_poly.type
_entity_poly.pdbx_seq_one_letter_code
_entity_poly.pdbx_strand_id
1 'polypeptide(L)'
;MSLKNSIKQMKMIARLTNGIYLQKGFIEGSIPPDDFISELFRFGSVTPSEIESINVENIQEAMNALKTLPNELQKNQDFDEIQDLFKSTEKLLTEVDGIRNIAEWNKKDGFIRDIKSMALKGTDFTAIHKLKDALKSWSHENQKLTEDPRKLNDHVAFGALISLRGYTENMISALKRLPSVLPDVKFVTIETVTGTLQSIFKASEEIEKLFNDVVKFQKAAHVKSDDVKGFSSFSEVAKKLNPIISHLTNIRTLVISRSIKKQELKYTHGFSDEAYDTLRIFEDLKDPWLQKVVNGVDFSKSLEKLEEFGKLAAKTGESLSFLDDPIVLQSVDKLINISNGVLKVFSKNEDVSISISNILKCVSIIPRKINSAALFELKNEAVQIDDLMNQLKLNVEKLIQFSEESNALKLLDEVLKIVKKATDLNTVVDVVEKYNMNPNSKDLLDFIENCNSIVQEFFTPIDKSEKLEGLVMEVENKLGYLDNYHEMLKKYSLFFQCLQNIEGLESSFKTFLFIKYIKTLKTDNLGYIDDGKKVVKKMAEVSKDLEDLGRSIDQMKNYKSVETDALKAFKNASLHSKVIGSATRGISIMKNFLDKTRLKLNVNVILEQLNNVYPPLSEEDIDNLNGIISLTSELFIMYNSLEEFQNNVQEQQTPQLFDRSEIFQKAEKVIGIQGNVTNMIRSVETLAERVTDINRYLEGYIGWSLFLLVVLGSVAALSYASYVFMCKKKSARRNRTKKEDIEE
;
A
#
# COMPACT_ATOMS: atom_id res chain seq x y z
N MET A 1 -26.98 -29.81 -33.10
CA MET A 1 -28.05 -29.24 -33.96
C MET A 1 -29.39 -29.14 -33.21
N SER A 2 -29.75 -30.16 -32.42
CA SER A 2 -31.01 -30.26 -31.63
C SER A 2 -31.31 -29.12 -30.65
N LEU A 3 -30.33 -28.72 -29.84
CA LEU A 3 -30.50 -27.70 -28.80
C LEU A 3 -30.83 -26.31 -29.39
N LYS A 4 -30.20 -25.96 -30.51
CA LYS A 4 -30.36 -24.64 -31.16
C LYS A 4 -31.80 -24.44 -31.67
N ASN A 5 -32.37 -25.46 -32.32
CA ASN A 5 -33.75 -25.37 -32.82
C ASN A 5 -34.77 -25.34 -31.68
N SER A 6 -34.56 -26.17 -30.65
CA SER A 6 -35.41 -26.18 -29.46
C SER A 6 -35.42 -24.80 -28.76
N ILE A 7 -34.25 -24.17 -28.61
CA ILE A 7 -34.15 -22.81 -28.04
C ILE A 7 -34.84 -21.78 -28.92
N LYS A 8 -34.70 -21.85 -30.26
CA LYS A 8 -35.42 -20.96 -31.18
C LYS A 8 -36.93 -21.01 -30.92
N GLN A 9 -37.50 -22.22 -30.92
CA GLN A 9 -38.93 -22.44 -30.70
C GLN A 9 -39.39 -21.97 -29.31
N MET A 10 -38.61 -22.21 -28.26
CA MET A 10 -38.92 -21.69 -26.92
C MET A 10 -38.89 -20.17 -26.86
N LYS A 11 -37.92 -19.51 -27.52
CA LYS A 11 -37.85 -18.06 -27.62
C LYS A 11 -39.10 -17.47 -28.27
N MET A 12 -39.64 -18.13 -29.30
CA MET A 12 -40.88 -17.71 -29.96
C MET A 12 -42.08 -17.73 -28.99
N ILE A 13 -42.23 -18.80 -28.21
CA ILE A 13 -43.30 -18.92 -27.21
C ILE A 13 -43.11 -17.93 -26.06
N ALA A 14 -41.88 -17.76 -25.59
CA ALA A 14 -41.55 -16.79 -24.56
C ALA A 14 -41.90 -15.36 -24.99
N ARG A 15 -41.55 -14.98 -26.23
CA ARG A 15 -41.92 -13.68 -26.79
C ARG A 15 -43.42 -13.52 -26.95
N LEU A 16 -44.14 -14.51 -27.51
CA LEU A 16 -45.59 -14.44 -27.67
C LEU A 16 -46.32 -14.29 -26.33
N THR A 17 -45.97 -15.12 -25.34
CA THR A 17 -46.59 -15.07 -24.01
C THR A 17 -46.28 -13.76 -23.28
N ASN A 18 -45.07 -13.21 -23.45
CA ASN A 18 -44.74 -11.88 -22.96
C ASN A 18 -45.53 -10.79 -23.70
N GLY A 19 -45.69 -10.89 -25.02
CA GLY A 19 -46.47 -9.94 -25.82
C GLY A 19 -47.93 -9.86 -25.39
N ILE A 20 -48.57 -11.01 -25.15
CA ILE A 20 -49.94 -11.09 -24.60
C ILE A 20 -50.00 -10.40 -23.23
N TYR A 21 -49.03 -10.67 -22.37
CA TYR A 21 -48.97 -10.04 -21.04
C TYR A 21 -48.82 -8.52 -21.12
N LEU A 22 -47.92 -8.00 -21.98
CA LEU A 22 -47.70 -6.57 -22.13
C LEU A 22 -48.91 -5.88 -22.72
N GLN A 23 -49.47 -6.39 -23.83
CA GLN A 23 -50.65 -5.81 -24.46
C GLN A 23 -51.81 -5.69 -23.46
N LYS A 24 -52.05 -6.74 -22.66
CA LYS A 24 -53.09 -6.74 -21.62
C LYS A 24 -52.75 -5.74 -20.50
N GLY A 25 -51.52 -5.74 -20.01
CA GLY A 25 -51.08 -4.83 -18.94
C GLY A 25 -51.13 -3.36 -19.33
N PHE A 26 -50.82 -3.02 -20.58
CA PHE A 26 -50.94 -1.65 -21.10
C PHE A 26 -52.40 -1.23 -21.26
N ILE A 27 -53.27 -2.10 -21.79
CA ILE A 27 -54.72 -1.82 -21.88
C ILE A 27 -55.32 -1.58 -20.49
N GLU A 28 -54.95 -2.40 -19.51
CA GLU A 28 -55.43 -2.29 -18.12
C GLU A 28 -54.77 -1.13 -17.36
N GLY A 29 -53.69 -0.54 -17.89
CA GLY A 29 -52.89 0.48 -17.20
C GLY A 29 -52.18 -0.04 -15.95
N SER A 30 -51.91 -1.34 -15.86
CA SER A 30 -51.28 -2.00 -14.72
C SER A 30 -49.75 -2.04 -14.79
N ILE A 31 -49.17 -1.66 -15.94
CA ILE A 31 -47.73 -1.54 -16.17
C ILE A 31 -47.36 -0.06 -16.28
N PRO A 32 -46.59 0.51 -15.33
CA PRO A 32 -46.10 1.88 -15.42
C PRO A 32 -45.15 2.06 -16.62
N PRO A 33 -45.32 3.12 -17.45
CA PRO A 33 -44.47 3.36 -18.60
C PRO A 33 -42.98 3.48 -18.26
N ASP A 34 -42.63 4.27 -17.25
CA ASP A 34 -41.24 4.49 -16.83
C ASP A 34 -40.54 3.19 -16.43
N ASP A 35 -41.16 2.40 -15.55
CA ASP A 35 -40.59 1.12 -15.12
C ASP A 35 -40.35 0.19 -16.32
N PHE A 36 -41.33 0.13 -17.24
CA PHE A 36 -41.26 -0.75 -18.40
C PHE A 36 -40.17 -0.32 -19.39
N ILE A 37 -40.10 0.98 -19.71
CA ILE A 37 -39.10 1.52 -20.64
C ILE A 37 -37.69 1.33 -20.06
N SER A 38 -37.49 1.63 -18.77
CA SER A 38 -36.22 1.38 -18.09
C SER A 38 -35.80 -0.08 -18.14
N GLU A 39 -36.74 -1.01 -17.92
CA GLU A 39 -36.46 -2.43 -18.01
C GLU A 39 -36.15 -2.87 -19.46
N LEU A 40 -36.91 -2.37 -20.44
CA LEU A 40 -36.77 -2.72 -21.86
C LEU A 40 -35.40 -2.34 -22.40
N PHE A 41 -34.89 -1.16 -22.04
CA PHE A 41 -33.60 -0.63 -22.52
C PHE A 41 -32.42 -0.82 -21.55
N ARG A 42 -32.64 -1.53 -20.42
CA ARG A 42 -31.61 -1.87 -19.42
C ARG A 42 -31.00 -0.66 -18.72
N PHE A 43 -31.84 0.30 -18.35
CA PHE A 43 -31.42 1.53 -17.67
C PHE A 43 -31.09 1.33 -16.17
N GLY A 44 -31.36 0.15 -15.62
CA GLY A 44 -31.14 -0.13 -14.20
C GLY A 44 -32.13 0.65 -13.34
N SER A 45 -31.63 1.43 -12.40
CA SER A 45 -32.47 2.27 -11.52
C SER A 45 -32.89 3.60 -12.15
N VAL A 46 -32.35 3.95 -13.33
CA VAL A 46 -32.58 5.25 -13.95
C VAL A 46 -33.87 5.24 -14.78
N THR A 47 -34.70 6.28 -14.66
CA THR A 47 -35.97 6.39 -15.41
C THR A 47 -35.90 7.32 -16.63
N PRO A 48 -36.82 7.19 -17.61
CA PRO A 48 -36.97 8.15 -18.69
C PRO A 48 -37.11 9.61 -18.20
N SER A 49 -37.90 9.85 -17.15
CA SER A 49 -38.05 11.20 -16.59
C SER A 49 -36.74 11.77 -16.02
N GLU A 50 -35.89 10.93 -15.44
CA GLU A 50 -34.57 11.37 -14.97
C GLU A 50 -33.65 11.73 -16.16
N ILE A 51 -33.75 11.01 -17.28
CA ILE A 51 -33.02 11.35 -18.52
C ILE A 51 -33.53 12.66 -19.11
N GLU A 52 -34.84 12.90 -19.09
CA GLU A 52 -35.45 14.15 -19.57
C GLU A 52 -34.99 15.36 -18.76
N SER A 53 -34.76 15.18 -17.44
CA SER A 53 -34.29 16.24 -16.56
C SER A 53 -32.83 16.68 -16.78
N ILE A 54 -32.09 16.01 -17.67
CA ILE A 54 -30.69 16.32 -17.97
C ILE A 54 -30.56 17.72 -18.60
N ASN A 55 -30.07 18.67 -17.80
CA ASN A 55 -29.72 19.99 -18.29
C ASN A 55 -28.37 19.99 -19.02
N VAL A 56 -28.43 19.83 -20.35
CA VAL A 56 -27.25 19.80 -21.24
C VAL A 56 -26.43 21.08 -21.15
N GLU A 57 -27.07 22.24 -21.03
CA GLU A 57 -26.38 23.54 -20.99
C GLU A 57 -25.51 23.66 -19.74
N ASN A 58 -26.06 23.36 -18.56
CA ASN A 58 -25.33 23.37 -17.30
C ASN A 58 -24.18 22.35 -17.32
N ILE A 59 -24.40 21.17 -17.91
CA ILE A 59 -23.35 20.17 -18.05
C ILE A 59 -22.25 20.69 -18.96
N GLN A 60 -22.58 21.22 -20.13
CA GLN A 60 -21.62 21.77 -21.07
C GLN A 60 -20.78 22.89 -20.44
N GLU A 61 -21.41 23.76 -19.66
CA GLU A 61 -20.75 24.84 -18.93
C GLU A 61 -19.76 24.29 -17.88
N ALA A 62 -20.19 23.33 -17.06
CA ALA A 62 -19.34 22.70 -16.06
C ALA A 62 -18.17 21.94 -16.69
N MET A 63 -18.41 21.22 -17.79
CA MET A 63 -17.36 20.50 -18.53
C MET A 63 -16.36 21.45 -19.21
N ASN A 64 -16.81 22.61 -19.68
CA ASN A 64 -15.91 23.64 -20.19
C ASN A 64 -15.02 24.20 -19.08
N ALA A 65 -15.60 24.51 -17.91
CA ALA A 65 -14.84 24.99 -16.76
C ALA A 65 -13.83 23.93 -16.26
N LEU A 66 -14.23 22.67 -16.22
CA LEU A 66 -13.32 21.57 -15.87
C LEU A 66 -12.16 21.44 -16.87
N LYS A 67 -12.42 21.67 -18.17
CA LYS A 67 -11.40 21.63 -19.22
C LYS A 67 -10.41 22.81 -19.14
N THR A 68 -10.81 23.97 -18.63
CA THR A 68 -9.92 25.13 -18.46
C THR A 68 -9.10 25.07 -17.18
N LEU A 69 -9.57 24.35 -16.17
CA LEU A 69 -8.94 24.26 -14.84
C LEU A 69 -7.43 23.97 -14.88
N PRO A 70 -6.90 22.98 -15.64
CA PRO A 70 -5.45 22.74 -15.68
C PRO A 70 -4.65 23.98 -16.09
N ASN A 71 -5.13 24.74 -17.09
CA ASN A 71 -4.46 25.94 -17.58
C ASN A 71 -4.53 27.10 -16.58
N GLU A 72 -5.62 27.20 -15.82
CA GLU A 72 -5.76 28.19 -14.74
C GLU A 72 -4.77 27.90 -13.60
N LEU A 73 -4.60 26.63 -13.23
CA LEU A 73 -3.65 26.20 -12.20
C LEU A 73 -2.18 26.36 -12.63
N GLN A 74 -1.88 26.21 -13.93
CA GLN A 74 -0.53 26.43 -14.46
C GLN A 74 -0.08 27.89 -14.39
N LYS A 75 -1.02 28.84 -14.49
CA LYS A 75 -0.73 30.27 -14.44
C LYS A 75 -0.55 30.79 -13.01
N ASN A 76 -0.87 29.98 -12.00
CA ASN A 76 -0.92 30.40 -10.61
C ASN A 76 0.42 30.10 -9.90
N GLN A 77 1.24 31.14 -9.70
CA GLN A 77 2.52 31.04 -9.00
C GLN A 77 2.35 30.75 -7.50
N ASP A 78 1.34 31.34 -6.86
CA ASP A 78 1.04 31.11 -5.43
C ASP A 78 0.79 29.62 -5.15
N PHE A 79 0.18 28.91 -6.11
CA PHE A 79 -0.05 27.47 -6.01
C PHE A 79 1.25 26.64 -6.03
N ASP A 80 2.24 27.05 -6.83
CA ASP A 80 3.54 26.36 -6.88
C ASP A 80 4.30 26.50 -5.55
N GLU A 81 4.23 27.68 -4.94
CA GLU A 81 4.86 27.92 -3.63
C GLU A 81 4.21 27.08 -2.52
N ILE A 82 2.87 26.98 -2.50
CA ILE A 82 2.16 26.11 -1.54
C ILE A 82 2.48 24.64 -1.79
N GLN A 83 2.53 24.21 -3.06
CA GLN A 83 2.88 22.84 -3.39
C GLN A 83 4.31 22.50 -2.93
N ASP A 84 5.25 23.43 -3.11
CA ASP A 84 6.62 23.29 -2.61
C ASP A 84 6.67 23.27 -1.07
N LEU A 85 5.79 24.02 -0.39
CA LEU A 85 5.66 23.97 1.07
C LEU A 85 5.21 22.58 1.54
N PHE A 86 4.13 22.03 0.99
CA PHE A 86 3.63 20.70 1.37
C PHE A 86 4.63 19.61 1.01
N LYS A 87 5.26 19.67 -0.17
CA LYS A 87 6.31 18.73 -0.57
C LYS A 87 7.51 18.78 0.38
N SER A 88 7.94 19.98 0.76
CA SER A 88 9.04 20.15 1.72
C SER A 88 8.65 19.65 3.10
N THR A 89 7.39 19.84 3.52
CA THR A 89 6.85 19.32 4.79
C THR A 89 6.84 17.79 4.81
N GLU A 90 6.31 17.17 3.76
CA GLU A 90 6.28 15.70 3.61
C GLU A 90 7.69 15.11 3.61
N LYS A 91 8.61 15.74 2.88
CA LYS A 91 10.03 15.35 2.87
C LYS A 91 10.63 15.43 4.27
N LEU A 92 10.46 16.56 4.97
CA LEU A 92 10.98 16.75 6.33
C LEU A 92 10.41 15.71 7.30
N LEU A 93 9.11 15.41 7.24
CA LEU A 93 8.46 14.41 8.09
C LEU A 93 8.96 12.99 7.81
N THR A 94 9.20 12.65 6.54
CA THR A 94 9.73 11.34 6.14
C THR A 94 11.18 11.16 6.59
N GLU A 95 12.00 12.22 6.51
CA GLU A 95 13.41 12.17 6.91
C GLU A 95 13.61 12.10 8.44
N VAL A 96 12.59 12.48 9.23
CA VAL A 96 12.62 12.33 10.69
C VAL A 96 11.82 11.13 11.21
N ASP A 97 11.17 10.39 10.32
CA ASP A 97 10.47 9.16 10.69
C ASP A 97 11.48 8.13 11.21
N GLY A 98 11.33 7.74 12.48
CA GLY A 98 12.27 6.85 13.18
C GLY A 98 13.32 7.54 14.07
N ILE A 99 13.47 8.88 14.04
CA ILE A 99 14.33 9.58 15.00
C ILE A 99 13.61 9.71 16.35
N ARG A 100 13.67 8.64 17.16
CA ARG A 100 13.13 8.59 18.53
C ARG A 100 13.60 9.80 19.34
N ASN A 101 12.64 10.52 19.93
CA ASN A 101 12.76 11.68 20.81
C ASN A 101 14.18 12.28 20.96
N ILE A 102 14.57 13.15 20.01
CA ILE A 102 15.85 13.87 19.98
C ILE A 102 16.10 14.69 21.27
N ALA A 103 15.06 14.95 22.05
CA ALA A 103 15.13 15.64 23.34
C ALA A 103 15.62 14.78 24.52
N GLU A 104 15.81 13.47 24.34
CA GLU A 104 16.27 12.58 25.40
C GLU A 104 17.73 12.14 25.19
N TRP A 105 18.63 12.63 26.05
CA TRP A 105 20.03 12.20 26.07
C TRP A 105 20.42 11.55 27.40
N ASN A 106 19.87 10.35 27.63
CA ASN A 106 19.93 9.65 28.92
C ASN A 106 21.33 9.21 29.37
N LYS A 107 22.34 9.21 28.47
CA LYS A 107 23.73 8.83 28.78
C LYS A 107 24.68 10.03 28.96
N LYS A 108 24.21 11.26 28.79
CA LYS A 108 25.03 12.50 28.88
C LYS A 108 25.75 12.62 30.23
N ASP A 109 25.00 12.46 31.32
CA ASP A 109 25.51 12.71 32.66
C ASP A 109 26.55 11.66 33.08
N GLY A 110 26.43 10.43 32.56
CA GLY A 110 27.44 9.39 32.75
C GLY A 110 28.76 9.73 32.08
N PHE A 111 28.74 10.20 30.82
CA PHE A 111 29.94 10.65 30.12
C PHE A 111 30.61 11.84 30.81
N ILE A 112 29.83 12.87 31.19
CA ILE A 112 30.34 14.04 31.91
C ILE A 112 31.01 13.63 33.22
N ARG A 113 30.39 12.71 33.98
CA ARG A 113 30.92 12.24 35.26
C ARG A 113 32.24 11.49 35.09
N ASP A 114 32.33 10.61 34.10
CA ASP A 114 33.53 9.82 33.90
C ASP A 114 34.71 10.68 33.44
N ILE A 115 34.51 11.61 32.47
CA ILE A 115 35.56 12.54 32.03
C ILE A 115 36.05 13.41 33.19
N LYS A 116 35.14 14.00 33.99
CA LYS A 116 35.53 14.79 35.17
C LYS A 116 36.27 13.95 36.22
N SER A 117 35.85 12.70 36.41
CA SER A 117 36.55 11.80 37.34
C SER A 117 37.95 11.48 36.85
N MET A 118 38.14 11.24 35.55
CA MET A 118 39.45 11.00 34.95
C MET A 118 40.34 12.24 35.02
N ALA A 119 39.80 13.43 34.74
CA ALA A 119 40.53 14.68 34.84
C ALA A 119 41.01 14.97 36.27
N LEU A 120 40.18 14.65 37.27
CA LEU A 120 40.49 14.91 38.68
C LEU A 120 41.44 13.87 39.29
N LYS A 121 41.23 12.58 39.00
CA LYS A 121 41.95 11.47 39.66
C LYS A 121 43.14 10.96 38.85
N GLY A 122 43.15 11.20 37.54
CA GLY A 122 44.06 10.54 36.61
C GLY A 122 43.86 9.03 36.57
N THR A 123 44.81 8.35 35.93
CA THR A 123 44.93 6.89 35.94
C THR A 123 46.29 6.52 36.53
N ASP A 124 46.35 5.58 37.48
CA ASP A 124 47.61 5.25 38.16
C ASP A 124 48.50 4.34 37.29
N PHE A 125 49.39 4.95 36.51
CA PHE A 125 50.43 4.27 35.75
C PHE A 125 51.79 4.22 36.48
N THR A 126 51.82 4.45 37.80
CA THR A 126 53.06 4.50 38.60
C THR A 126 53.84 3.19 38.52
N ALA A 127 53.16 2.05 38.46
CA ALA A 127 53.81 0.75 38.35
C ALA A 127 54.62 0.61 37.05
N ILE A 128 54.08 1.11 35.93
CA ILE A 128 54.72 1.05 34.60
C ILE A 128 55.92 2.00 34.54
N HIS A 129 55.78 3.22 35.08
CA HIS A 129 56.88 4.17 35.21
C HIS A 129 58.03 3.61 36.05
N LYS A 130 57.72 3.05 37.23
CA LYS A 130 58.73 2.41 38.08
C LYS A 130 59.41 1.23 37.39
N LEU A 131 58.67 0.45 36.60
CA LEU A 131 59.23 -0.65 35.84
C LEU A 131 60.20 -0.16 34.77
N LYS A 132 59.84 0.87 34.00
CA LYS A 132 60.71 1.52 33.00
C LYS A 132 62.02 1.98 33.63
N ASP A 133 61.93 2.73 34.74
CA ASP A 133 63.10 3.27 35.42
C ASP A 133 63.98 2.14 35.97
N ALA A 134 63.36 1.13 36.58
CA ALA A 134 64.07 -0.01 37.12
C ALA A 134 64.77 -0.84 36.03
N LEU A 135 64.12 -1.10 34.89
CA LEU A 135 64.72 -1.82 33.75
C LEU A 135 65.94 -1.07 33.19
N LYS A 136 65.79 0.24 32.94
CA LYS A 136 66.87 1.08 32.40
C LYS A 136 68.07 1.11 33.34
N SER A 137 67.84 1.35 34.63
CA SER A 137 68.91 1.43 35.61
C SER A 137 69.52 0.06 35.91
N TRP A 138 68.72 -1.01 35.93
CA TRP A 138 69.22 -2.37 36.09
C TRP A 138 70.18 -2.75 34.97
N SER A 139 69.84 -2.48 33.70
CA SER A 139 70.73 -2.75 32.57
C SER A 139 72.04 -1.98 32.65
N HIS A 140 72.00 -0.72 33.10
CA HIS A 140 73.20 0.10 33.30
C HIS A 140 74.12 -0.47 34.38
N GLU A 141 73.57 -0.91 35.51
CA GLU A 141 74.38 -1.49 36.60
C GLU A 141 74.88 -2.90 36.25
N ASN A 142 74.08 -3.70 35.53
CA ASN A 142 74.49 -5.02 35.06
C ASN A 142 75.69 -4.92 34.13
N GLN A 143 75.70 -3.92 33.24
CA GLN A 143 76.82 -3.68 32.32
C GLN A 143 78.15 -3.55 33.07
N LYS A 144 78.17 -2.82 34.21
CA LYS A 144 79.39 -2.64 35.03
C LYS A 144 79.96 -3.94 35.58
N LEU A 145 79.12 -4.95 35.84
CA LEU A 145 79.55 -6.26 36.33
C LEU A 145 79.99 -7.21 35.21
N THR A 146 79.54 -6.96 33.99
CA THR A 146 79.85 -7.78 32.79
C THR A 146 80.94 -7.19 31.90
N GLU A 147 81.39 -5.96 32.17
CA GLU A 147 82.53 -5.31 31.51
C GLU A 147 83.89 -5.96 31.88
N ASP A 148 84.96 -5.63 31.15
CA ASP A 148 86.30 -6.22 31.29
C ASP A 148 86.70 -6.43 32.77
N PRO A 149 86.84 -7.69 33.25
CA PRO A 149 87.15 -8.01 34.65
C PRO A 149 88.42 -7.35 35.17
N ARG A 150 89.33 -6.94 34.27
CA ARG A 150 90.58 -6.25 34.62
C ARG A 150 90.37 -4.80 35.08
N LYS A 151 89.19 -4.24 34.85
CA LYS A 151 88.81 -2.86 35.23
C LYS A 151 87.84 -2.80 36.42
N LEU A 152 87.30 -3.94 36.82
CA LEU A 152 86.33 -4.02 37.92
C LEU A 152 87.08 -4.03 39.26
N ASN A 153 86.96 -2.95 40.03
CA ASN A 153 87.42 -2.94 41.42
C ASN A 153 86.26 -3.29 42.37
N ASP A 154 86.60 -3.82 43.55
CA ASP A 154 85.62 -4.33 44.51
C ASP A 154 84.61 -3.28 44.97
N HIS A 155 84.98 -1.99 45.00
CA HIS A 155 84.07 -0.91 45.39
C HIS A 155 83.02 -0.63 44.31
N VAL A 156 83.43 -0.64 43.04
CA VAL A 156 82.51 -0.49 41.90
C VAL A 156 81.59 -1.70 41.80
N ALA A 157 82.13 -2.91 41.95
CA ALA A 157 81.33 -4.13 41.96
C ALA A 157 80.32 -4.16 43.12
N PHE A 158 80.73 -3.76 44.32
CA PHE A 158 79.84 -3.64 45.47
C PHE A 158 78.72 -2.63 45.22
N GLY A 159 79.04 -1.44 44.71
CA GLY A 159 78.05 -0.41 44.39
C GLY A 159 77.04 -0.86 43.32
N ALA A 160 77.51 -1.55 42.29
CA ALA A 160 76.66 -2.11 41.24
C ALA A 160 75.74 -3.21 41.78
N LEU A 161 76.24 -4.13 42.62
CA LEU A 161 75.44 -5.19 43.25
C LEU A 161 74.35 -4.64 44.19
N ILE A 162 74.67 -3.62 44.99
CA ILE A 162 73.69 -2.94 45.86
C ILE A 162 72.61 -2.24 45.02
N SER A 163 73.01 -1.60 43.92
CA SER A 163 72.07 -0.93 43.01
C SER A 163 71.18 -1.94 42.28
N LEU A 164 71.76 -3.03 41.76
CA LEU A 164 71.03 -4.15 41.14
C LEU A 164 70.02 -4.75 42.10
N ARG A 165 70.38 -4.94 43.38
CA ARG A 165 69.43 -5.37 44.41
C ARG A 165 68.21 -4.45 44.46
N GLY A 166 68.42 -3.14 44.57
CA GLY A 166 67.34 -2.16 44.64
C GLY A 166 66.46 -2.15 43.39
N TYR A 167 67.06 -2.17 42.20
CA TYR A 167 66.30 -2.19 40.95
C TYR A 167 65.56 -3.52 40.73
N THR A 168 66.13 -4.65 41.15
CA THR A 168 65.45 -5.95 41.11
C THR A 168 64.24 -5.99 42.04
N GLU A 169 64.37 -5.45 43.26
CA GLU A 169 63.24 -5.31 44.20
C GLU A 169 62.13 -4.40 43.63
N ASN A 170 62.51 -3.30 42.96
CA ASN A 170 61.57 -2.41 42.29
C ASN A 170 60.84 -3.09 41.12
N MET A 171 61.54 -3.84 40.27
CA MET A 171 60.91 -4.61 39.18
C MET A 171 59.90 -5.62 39.71
N ILE A 172 60.27 -6.41 40.74
CA ILE A 172 59.36 -7.37 41.38
C ILE A 172 58.12 -6.65 41.92
N SER A 173 58.30 -5.52 42.61
CA SER A 173 57.18 -4.74 43.14
C SER A 173 56.30 -4.16 42.03
N ALA A 174 56.88 -3.72 40.93
CA ALA A 174 56.15 -3.15 39.81
C ALA A 174 55.34 -4.22 39.07
N LEU A 175 55.95 -5.36 38.73
CA LEU A 175 55.29 -6.49 38.07
C LEU A 175 54.10 -7.01 38.88
N LYS A 176 54.24 -7.14 40.21
CA LYS A 176 53.15 -7.55 41.10
C LYS A 176 51.97 -6.57 41.15
N ARG A 177 52.20 -5.30 40.80
CA ARG A 177 51.18 -4.24 40.76
C ARG A 177 50.56 -4.05 39.38
N LEU A 178 51.06 -4.68 38.32
CA LEU A 178 50.47 -4.54 36.99
C LEU A 178 48.98 -4.93 36.94
N PRO A 179 48.52 -6.02 37.58
CA PRO A 179 47.10 -6.38 37.56
C PRO A 179 46.18 -5.32 38.18
N SER A 180 46.68 -4.50 39.12
CA SER A 180 45.87 -3.42 39.72
C SER A 180 45.72 -2.20 38.81
N VAL A 181 46.46 -2.11 37.71
CA VAL A 181 46.32 -1.01 36.72
C VAL A 181 45.09 -1.23 35.83
N LEU A 182 44.72 -2.48 35.50
CA LEU A 182 43.63 -2.79 34.57
C LEU A 182 42.25 -2.23 34.99
N PRO A 183 41.84 -2.30 36.28
CA PRO A 183 40.59 -1.69 36.73
C PRO A 183 40.52 -0.17 36.55
N ASP A 184 41.66 0.51 36.44
CA ASP A 184 41.75 1.96 36.30
C ASP A 184 41.74 2.43 34.83
N VAL A 185 41.93 1.51 33.88
CA VAL A 185 41.88 1.78 32.43
C VAL A 185 40.49 1.46 31.87
N LYS A 186 39.45 2.09 32.42
CA LYS A 186 38.06 2.01 31.93
C LYS A 186 37.23 3.20 32.36
N PHE A 187 36.13 3.42 31.64
CA PHE A 187 35.04 4.29 32.08
C PHE A 187 34.26 3.63 33.24
N VAL A 188 33.78 4.44 34.19
CA VAL A 188 33.10 3.95 35.41
C VAL A 188 31.60 3.81 35.16
N THR A 189 31.01 4.72 34.41
CA THR A 189 29.57 4.86 34.19
C THR A 189 29.16 4.46 32.77
N ILE A 190 30.01 4.71 31.77
CA ILE A 190 29.73 4.37 30.37
C ILE A 190 30.60 3.21 29.87
N GLU A 191 30.17 2.50 28.84
CA GLU A 191 30.97 1.42 28.24
C GLU A 191 31.98 1.96 27.22
N THR A 192 31.52 2.84 26.32
CA THR A 192 32.34 3.52 25.31
C THR A 192 31.82 4.93 25.08
N VAL A 193 32.73 5.82 24.69
CA VAL A 193 32.37 7.17 24.24
C VAL A 193 31.53 7.07 22.98
N THR A 194 31.95 6.23 22.04
CA THR A 194 31.30 6.07 20.73
C THR A 194 29.84 5.69 20.89
N GLY A 195 29.51 4.67 21.70
CA GLY A 195 28.13 4.25 21.92
C GLY A 195 27.27 5.25 22.72
N THR A 196 27.91 6.08 23.55
CA THR A 196 27.21 7.07 24.39
C THR A 196 26.81 8.32 23.61
N LEU A 197 27.66 8.75 22.67
CA LEU A 197 27.43 9.96 21.89
C LEU A 197 26.80 9.68 20.51
N GLN A 198 26.75 8.43 20.05
CA GLN A 198 26.35 8.09 18.68
C GLN A 198 24.98 8.64 18.27
N SER A 199 23.96 8.48 19.12
CA SER A 199 22.58 8.87 18.78
C SER A 199 22.44 10.37 18.59
N ILE A 200 23.09 11.16 19.44
CA ILE A 200 23.03 12.61 19.35
C ILE A 200 23.84 13.16 18.19
N PHE A 201 24.95 12.49 17.85
CA PHE A 201 25.72 12.82 16.66
C PHE A 201 25.00 12.48 15.36
N LYS A 202 24.34 11.33 15.28
CA LYS A 202 23.51 10.99 14.12
C LYS A 202 22.38 12.01 13.95
N ALA A 203 21.66 12.33 15.03
CA ALA A 203 20.64 13.37 15.01
C ALA A 203 21.21 14.73 14.59
N SER A 204 22.42 15.09 15.04
CA SER A 204 23.09 16.33 14.63
C SER A 204 23.43 16.39 13.14
N GLU A 205 23.98 15.30 12.60
CA GLU A 205 24.37 15.17 11.19
C GLU A 205 23.13 15.19 10.29
N GLU A 206 22.05 14.54 10.72
CA GLU A 206 20.76 14.54 10.04
C GLU A 206 20.11 15.92 10.08
N ILE A 207 20.08 16.61 11.24
CA ILE A 207 19.57 17.97 11.36
C ILE A 207 20.37 18.96 10.50
N GLU A 208 21.68 18.78 10.39
CA GLU A 208 22.53 19.63 9.54
C GLU A 208 22.26 19.41 8.04
N LYS A 209 22.02 18.16 7.61
CA LYS A 209 21.56 17.85 6.25
C LYS A 209 20.16 18.44 6.00
N LEU A 210 19.26 18.23 6.96
CA LEU A 210 17.90 18.77 6.99
C LEU A 210 17.91 20.29 6.94
N PHE A 211 18.92 20.99 7.49
CA PHE A 211 18.95 22.46 7.48
C PHE A 211 18.85 23.04 6.07
N ASN A 212 19.45 22.39 5.07
CA ASN A 212 19.32 22.83 3.68
C ASN A 212 17.88 22.72 3.16
N ASP A 213 17.13 21.73 3.64
CA ASP A 213 15.71 21.54 3.31
C ASP A 213 14.79 22.39 4.19
N VAL A 214 15.18 22.70 5.44
CA VAL A 214 14.54 23.70 6.32
C VAL A 214 14.66 25.10 5.71
N VAL A 215 15.80 25.46 5.11
CA VAL A 215 15.93 26.75 4.40
C VAL A 215 15.04 26.80 3.17
N LYS A 216 14.90 25.70 2.41
CA LYS A 216 13.95 25.62 1.29
C LYS A 216 12.51 25.71 1.79
N PHE A 217 12.19 25.01 2.87
CA PHE A 217 10.90 25.04 3.54
C PHE A 217 10.55 26.44 4.06
N GLN A 218 11.49 27.15 4.70
CA GLN A 218 11.31 28.54 5.11
C GLN A 218 11.02 29.45 3.93
N LYS A 219 11.74 29.28 2.81
CA LYS A 219 11.46 30.03 1.57
C LYS A 219 10.04 29.73 1.06
N ALA A 220 9.65 28.46 1.02
CA ALA A 220 8.29 28.06 0.64
C ALA A 220 7.21 28.52 1.64
N ALA A 221 7.58 28.81 2.89
CA ALA A 221 6.68 29.31 3.93
C ALA A 221 6.44 30.83 3.87
N HIS A 222 6.88 31.53 2.82
CA HIS A 222 6.55 32.95 2.62
C HIS A 222 5.15 33.17 2.01
N VAL A 223 4.42 32.08 1.71
CA VAL A 223 3.04 32.13 1.20
C VAL A 223 2.09 32.66 2.28
N LYS A 224 1.17 33.56 1.91
CA LYS A 224 0.07 33.95 2.80
C LYS A 224 -1.10 32.98 2.68
N SER A 225 -1.81 32.76 3.79
CA SER A 225 -3.05 31.96 3.82
C SER A 225 -4.13 32.49 2.87
N ASP A 226 -4.07 33.78 2.54
CA ASP A 226 -5.07 34.47 1.74
C ASP A 226 -4.72 34.49 0.25
N ASP A 227 -3.48 34.10 -0.12
CA ASP A 227 -2.98 34.09 -1.51
C ASP A 227 -3.43 32.84 -2.30
N VAL A 228 -4.42 32.09 -1.78
CA VAL A 228 -4.85 30.79 -2.30
C VAL A 228 -5.82 30.95 -3.48
N LYS A 229 -5.46 31.75 -4.49
CA LYS A 229 -6.23 31.90 -5.75
C LYS A 229 -6.43 30.57 -6.48
N GLY A 230 -5.59 29.56 -6.25
CA GLY A 230 -5.75 28.24 -6.87
C GLY A 230 -7.05 27.55 -6.44
N PHE A 231 -7.47 27.74 -5.19
CA PHE A 231 -8.72 27.15 -4.70
C PHE A 231 -9.96 27.91 -5.16
N SER A 232 -9.84 29.18 -5.58
CA SER A 232 -10.98 29.88 -6.20
C SER A 232 -11.36 29.26 -7.53
N SER A 233 -10.39 28.84 -8.36
CA SER A 233 -10.67 28.07 -9.60
C SER A 233 -11.37 26.74 -9.29
N PHE A 234 -10.91 25.97 -8.30
CA PHE A 234 -11.62 24.75 -7.87
C PHE A 234 -13.03 25.05 -7.38
N SER A 235 -13.22 26.13 -6.61
CA SER A 235 -14.53 26.58 -6.13
C SER A 235 -15.47 26.95 -7.27
N GLU A 236 -14.99 27.69 -8.27
CA GLU A 236 -15.79 28.06 -9.44
C GLU A 236 -16.23 26.83 -10.24
N VAL A 237 -15.32 25.90 -10.50
CA VAL A 237 -15.63 24.64 -11.18
C VAL A 237 -16.58 23.78 -10.34
N ALA A 238 -16.33 23.67 -9.03
CA ALA A 238 -17.16 22.88 -8.11
C ALA A 238 -18.60 23.41 -8.01
N LYS A 239 -18.80 24.73 -7.99
CA LYS A 239 -20.13 25.35 -8.01
C LYS A 239 -20.92 24.96 -9.27
N LYS A 240 -20.26 24.76 -10.41
CA LYS A 240 -20.88 24.31 -11.66
C LYS A 240 -21.09 22.80 -11.70
N LEU A 241 -20.18 22.01 -11.10
CA LEU A 241 -20.28 20.55 -11.04
C LEU A 241 -21.34 20.06 -10.05
N ASN A 242 -21.47 20.70 -8.88
CA ASN A 242 -22.37 20.26 -7.81
C ASN A 242 -23.83 20.02 -8.28
N PRO A 243 -24.46 20.93 -9.03
CA PRO A 243 -25.84 20.75 -9.49
C PRO A 243 -26.03 19.61 -10.49
N ILE A 244 -24.97 19.17 -11.18
CA ILE A 244 -25.06 18.20 -12.29
C ILE A 244 -24.48 16.83 -11.95
N ILE A 245 -23.82 16.66 -10.80
CA ILE A 245 -23.08 15.43 -10.49
C ILE A 245 -24.00 14.21 -10.40
N SER A 246 -25.25 14.41 -9.95
CA SER A 246 -26.30 13.40 -9.96
C SER A 246 -26.63 12.96 -11.40
N HIS A 247 -26.73 13.90 -12.34
CA HIS A 247 -27.03 13.58 -13.74
C HIS A 247 -25.90 12.78 -14.38
N LEU A 248 -24.63 13.15 -14.12
CA LEU A 248 -23.48 12.36 -14.57
C LEU A 248 -23.49 10.96 -13.97
N THR A 249 -23.84 10.84 -12.69
CA THR A 249 -23.96 9.54 -12.00
C THR A 249 -25.08 8.69 -12.60
N ASN A 250 -26.20 9.28 -13.00
CA ASN A 250 -27.27 8.59 -13.70
C ASN A 250 -26.81 8.09 -15.08
N ILE A 251 -26.10 8.93 -15.85
CA ILE A 251 -25.51 8.51 -17.14
C ILE A 251 -24.54 7.34 -16.96
N ARG A 252 -23.68 7.39 -15.94
CA ARG A 252 -22.79 6.27 -15.59
C ARG A 252 -23.57 5.01 -15.27
N THR A 253 -24.60 5.14 -14.44
CA THR A 253 -25.47 4.02 -14.05
C THR A 253 -26.16 3.40 -15.26
N LEU A 254 -26.61 4.22 -16.21
CA LEU A 254 -27.20 3.78 -17.48
C LEU A 254 -26.20 2.96 -18.30
N VAL A 255 -25.00 3.51 -18.55
CA VAL A 255 -23.95 2.85 -19.35
C VAL A 255 -23.54 1.52 -18.71
N ILE A 256 -23.34 1.51 -17.39
CA ILE A 256 -23.00 0.31 -16.62
C ILE A 256 -24.14 -0.72 -16.69
N SER A 257 -25.38 -0.32 -16.43
CA SER A 257 -26.53 -1.24 -16.39
C SER A 257 -26.75 -1.91 -17.73
N ARG A 258 -26.58 -1.16 -18.82
CA ARG A 258 -26.70 -1.67 -20.19
C ARG A 258 -25.55 -2.61 -20.56
N SER A 259 -24.33 -2.30 -20.11
CA SER A 259 -23.14 -3.16 -20.32
C SER A 259 -23.25 -4.50 -19.59
N ILE A 260 -23.70 -4.49 -18.33
CA ILE A 260 -23.80 -5.71 -17.50
C ILE A 260 -25.08 -6.50 -17.83
N LYS A 261 -26.13 -5.83 -18.33
CA LYS A 261 -27.48 -6.40 -18.50
C LYS A 261 -28.04 -7.01 -17.20
N LYS A 262 -27.58 -6.50 -16.05
CA LYS A 262 -28.00 -6.93 -14.71
C LYS A 262 -29.14 -6.02 -14.24
N GLN A 263 -30.35 -6.47 -14.49
CA GLN A 263 -31.56 -5.87 -13.95
C GLN A 263 -32.52 -7.00 -13.61
N GLU A 264 -33.18 -6.90 -12.46
CA GLU A 264 -34.31 -7.77 -12.18
C GLU A 264 -35.43 -7.49 -13.18
N LEU A 265 -35.94 -8.54 -13.80
CA LEU A 265 -37.02 -8.43 -14.78
C LEU A 265 -38.35 -8.56 -14.06
N LYS A 266 -39.25 -7.62 -14.33
CA LYS A 266 -40.63 -7.63 -13.89
C LYS A 266 -41.59 -7.76 -15.06
N TYR A 267 -41.25 -7.20 -16.22
CA TYR A 267 -42.17 -7.12 -17.36
C TYR A 267 -41.69 -7.84 -18.64
N THR A 268 -40.38 -7.99 -18.83
CA THR A 268 -39.72 -8.41 -20.09
C THR A 268 -39.08 -9.80 -20.01
N HIS A 269 -39.63 -10.69 -19.19
CA HIS A 269 -39.09 -12.04 -18.96
C HIS A 269 -38.84 -12.84 -20.25
N GLY A 270 -39.71 -12.71 -21.25
CA GLY A 270 -39.62 -13.39 -22.54
C GLY A 270 -38.85 -12.63 -23.62
N PHE A 271 -38.43 -11.39 -23.37
CA PHE A 271 -37.66 -10.57 -24.32
C PHE A 271 -36.16 -10.69 -24.00
N SER A 272 -35.56 -11.74 -24.55
CA SER A 272 -34.13 -12.05 -24.35
C SER A 272 -33.23 -11.07 -25.09
N ASP A 273 -33.69 -10.53 -26.22
CA ASP A 273 -32.98 -9.57 -27.07
C ASP A 273 -33.61 -8.16 -26.99
N GLU A 274 -34.14 -7.82 -25.81
CA GLU A 274 -34.56 -6.46 -25.41
C GLU A 274 -35.62 -5.85 -26.33
N ALA A 275 -35.48 -4.58 -26.72
CA ALA A 275 -36.42 -3.85 -27.56
C ALA A 275 -36.69 -4.55 -28.91
N TYR A 276 -35.72 -5.24 -29.50
CA TYR A 276 -35.90 -5.93 -30.77
C TYR A 276 -36.92 -7.08 -30.70
N ASP A 277 -37.08 -7.70 -29.54
CA ASP A 277 -38.03 -8.80 -29.35
C ASP A 277 -39.49 -8.32 -29.41
N THR A 278 -39.75 -7.01 -29.26
CA THR A 278 -41.10 -6.44 -29.44
C THR A 278 -41.63 -6.63 -30.87
N LEU A 279 -40.75 -6.52 -31.88
CA LEU A 279 -41.12 -6.72 -33.30
C LEU A 279 -40.96 -8.16 -33.77
N ARG A 280 -40.01 -8.90 -33.20
CA ARG A 280 -39.77 -10.30 -33.58
C ARG A 280 -40.96 -11.22 -33.31
N ILE A 281 -41.87 -10.86 -32.39
CA ILE A 281 -43.13 -11.59 -32.20
C ILE A 281 -43.86 -11.75 -33.54
N PHE A 282 -43.94 -10.69 -34.35
CA PHE A 282 -44.68 -10.68 -35.61
C PHE A 282 -43.98 -11.45 -36.73
N GLU A 283 -42.66 -11.61 -36.64
CA GLU A 283 -41.91 -12.53 -37.48
C GLU A 283 -42.15 -13.98 -37.06
N ASP A 284 -42.11 -14.25 -35.74
CA ASP A 284 -42.35 -15.57 -35.18
C ASP A 284 -43.75 -16.08 -35.49
N LEU A 285 -44.76 -15.20 -35.48
CA LEU A 285 -46.13 -15.52 -35.85
C LEU A 285 -46.26 -16.01 -37.29
N LYS A 286 -45.30 -15.74 -38.18
CA LYS A 286 -45.31 -16.28 -39.55
C LYS A 286 -44.68 -17.67 -39.65
N ASP A 287 -44.04 -18.16 -38.58
CA ASP A 287 -43.37 -19.45 -38.58
C ASP A 287 -44.38 -20.61 -38.61
N PRO A 288 -44.23 -21.58 -39.53
CA PRO A 288 -45.18 -22.69 -39.67
C PRO A 288 -45.33 -23.55 -38.42
N TRP A 289 -44.29 -23.65 -37.59
CA TRP A 289 -44.37 -24.41 -36.34
C TRP A 289 -45.21 -23.64 -35.31
N LEU A 290 -44.98 -22.34 -35.13
CA LEU A 290 -45.77 -21.56 -34.17
C LEU A 290 -47.25 -21.51 -34.56
N GLN A 291 -47.55 -21.39 -35.86
CA GLN A 291 -48.92 -21.45 -36.39
C GLN A 291 -49.67 -22.73 -35.99
N LYS A 292 -48.97 -23.88 -35.95
CA LYS A 292 -49.54 -25.14 -35.44
C LYS A 292 -49.75 -25.12 -33.93
N VAL A 293 -48.84 -24.49 -33.17
CA VAL A 293 -48.95 -24.39 -31.70
C VAL A 293 -50.14 -23.52 -31.30
N VAL A 294 -50.36 -22.41 -31.99
CA VAL A 294 -51.46 -21.47 -31.70
C VAL A 294 -52.78 -21.87 -32.37
N ASN A 295 -52.83 -23.04 -33.02
CA ASN A 295 -54.01 -23.56 -33.70
C ASN A 295 -54.68 -22.55 -34.66
N GLY A 296 -53.86 -21.78 -35.40
CA GLY A 296 -54.34 -20.79 -36.37
C GLY A 296 -54.95 -19.50 -35.80
N VAL A 297 -54.82 -19.23 -34.50
CA VAL A 297 -55.23 -17.95 -33.90
C VAL A 297 -54.38 -16.80 -34.45
N ASP A 298 -55.02 -15.75 -34.98
CA ASP A 298 -54.34 -14.55 -35.48
C ASP A 298 -54.01 -13.57 -34.34
N PHE A 299 -52.90 -13.85 -33.68
CA PHE A 299 -52.35 -12.95 -32.65
C PHE A 299 -51.83 -11.62 -33.22
N SER A 300 -51.63 -11.49 -34.54
CA SER A 300 -51.09 -10.27 -35.13
C SER A 300 -52.04 -9.09 -34.90
N LYS A 301 -53.34 -9.31 -35.09
CA LYS A 301 -54.38 -8.30 -34.80
C LYS A 301 -54.54 -8.04 -33.30
N SER A 302 -54.48 -9.11 -32.50
CA SER A 302 -54.65 -8.99 -31.04
C SER A 302 -53.51 -8.19 -30.39
N LEU A 303 -52.33 -8.14 -31.03
CA LEU A 303 -51.12 -7.45 -30.55
C LEU A 303 -50.77 -6.21 -31.40
N GLU A 304 -51.68 -5.70 -32.23
CA GLU A 304 -51.36 -4.64 -33.21
C GLU A 304 -50.77 -3.37 -32.57
N LYS A 305 -51.26 -2.98 -31.38
CA LYS A 305 -50.74 -1.82 -30.66
C LYS A 305 -49.34 -2.05 -30.12
N LEU A 306 -49.03 -3.27 -29.69
CA LEU A 306 -47.67 -3.65 -29.37
C LEU A 306 -46.75 -3.64 -30.60
N GLU A 307 -47.26 -3.91 -31.81
CA GLU A 307 -46.50 -3.75 -33.05
C GLU A 307 -46.13 -2.28 -33.31
N GLU A 308 -47.10 -1.38 -33.17
CA GLU A 308 -46.91 0.07 -33.30
C GLU A 308 -45.86 0.57 -32.30
N PHE A 309 -45.96 0.16 -31.04
CA PHE A 309 -44.95 0.45 -30.02
C PHE A 309 -43.59 -0.15 -30.37
N GLY A 310 -43.54 -1.39 -30.86
CA GLY A 310 -42.30 -2.06 -31.22
C GLY A 310 -41.51 -1.32 -32.30
N LYS A 311 -42.20 -0.67 -33.25
CA LYS A 311 -41.58 0.18 -34.28
C LYS A 311 -40.86 1.38 -33.66
N LEU A 312 -41.51 2.03 -32.69
CA LEU A 312 -40.89 3.11 -31.92
C LEU A 312 -39.73 2.58 -31.08
N ALA A 313 -39.91 1.46 -30.39
CA ALA A 313 -38.90 0.90 -29.49
C ALA A 313 -37.63 0.47 -30.26
N ALA A 314 -37.77 -0.08 -31.46
CA ALA A 314 -36.65 -0.42 -32.33
C ALA A 314 -35.85 0.81 -32.75
N LYS A 315 -36.54 1.90 -33.15
CA LYS A 315 -35.91 3.19 -33.49
C LYS A 315 -35.16 3.76 -32.28
N THR A 316 -35.79 3.80 -31.10
CA THR A 316 -35.14 4.30 -29.88
C THR A 316 -33.94 3.43 -29.47
N GLY A 317 -34.04 2.11 -29.66
CA GLY A 317 -32.93 1.17 -29.42
C GLY A 317 -31.72 1.45 -30.31
N GLU A 318 -31.94 1.79 -31.58
CA GLU A 318 -30.89 2.23 -32.49
C GLU A 318 -30.27 3.57 -32.03
N SER A 319 -31.10 4.54 -31.65
CA SER A 319 -30.63 5.82 -31.09
C SER A 319 -29.79 5.65 -29.81
N LEU A 320 -30.03 4.60 -29.02
CA LEU A 320 -29.30 4.27 -27.79
C LEU A 320 -28.04 3.41 -28.00
N SER A 321 -27.81 2.90 -29.21
CA SER A 321 -26.71 1.96 -29.50
C SER A 321 -25.31 2.51 -29.21
N PHE A 322 -25.15 3.84 -29.16
CA PHE A 322 -23.86 4.45 -28.78
C PHE A 322 -23.44 4.12 -27.34
N LEU A 323 -24.38 3.78 -26.45
CA LEU A 323 -24.08 3.37 -25.08
C LEU A 323 -23.44 1.98 -25.00
N ASP A 324 -23.52 1.19 -26.08
CA ASP A 324 -22.92 -0.14 -26.17
C ASP A 324 -21.43 -0.09 -26.51
N ASP A 325 -20.87 1.09 -26.81
CA ASP A 325 -19.45 1.30 -27.08
C ASP A 325 -18.64 1.29 -25.76
N PRO A 326 -17.67 0.37 -25.58
CA PRO A 326 -16.82 0.31 -24.38
C PRO A 326 -16.06 1.61 -24.08
N ILE A 327 -15.77 2.43 -25.10
CA ILE A 327 -15.08 3.72 -24.94
C ILE A 327 -15.97 4.71 -24.16
N VAL A 328 -17.30 4.65 -24.33
CA VAL A 328 -18.24 5.53 -23.63
C VAL A 328 -18.16 5.32 -22.12
N LEU A 329 -18.10 4.07 -21.66
CA LEU A 329 -17.95 3.77 -20.23
C LEU A 329 -16.66 4.36 -19.66
N GLN A 330 -15.53 4.15 -20.35
CA GLN A 330 -14.24 4.67 -19.90
C GLN A 330 -14.23 6.20 -19.82
N SER A 331 -14.83 6.87 -20.80
CA SER A 331 -14.89 8.34 -20.84
C SER A 331 -15.78 8.90 -19.73
N VAL A 332 -16.95 8.32 -19.50
CA VAL A 332 -17.88 8.73 -18.42
C VAL A 332 -17.27 8.47 -17.03
N ASP A 333 -16.62 7.32 -16.83
CA ASP A 333 -15.94 7.00 -15.56
C ASP A 333 -14.82 7.99 -15.24
N LYS A 334 -13.92 8.25 -16.21
CA LYS A 334 -12.85 9.23 -16.04
C LYS A 334 -13.40 10.62 -15.72
N LEU A 335 -14.47 11.02 -16.40
CA LEU A 335 -15.11 12.31 -16.18
C LEU A 335 -15.67 12.45 -14.77
N ILE A 336 -16.36 11.42 -14.27
CA ILE A 336 -16.95 11.43 -12.92
C ILE A 336 -15.87 11.39 -11.86
N ASN A 337 -14.83 10.57 -12.03
CA ASN A 337 -13.73 10.49 -11.07
C ASN A 337 -13.02 11.84 -10.90
N ILE A 338 -12.77 12.55 -11.99
CA ILE A 338 -12.15 13.87 -11.95
C ILE A 338 -13.12 14.90 -11.35
N SER A 339 -14.40 14.84 -11.73
CA SER A 339 -15.42 15.73 -11.16
C SER A 339 -15.53 15.56 -9.64
N ASN A 340 -15.61 14.32 -9.16
CA ASN A 340 -15.63 14.00 -7.72
C ASN A 340 -14.34 14.42 -7.02
N GLY A 341 -13.18 14.25 -7.66
CA GLY A 341 -11.92 14.73 -7.12
C GLY A 341 -11.89 16.26 -6.97
N VAL A 342 -12.40 17.01 -7.95
CA VAL A 342 -12.57 18.48 -7.85
C VAL A 342 -13.51 18.86 -6.72
N LEU A 343 -14.66 18.19 -6.58
CA LEU A 343 -15.59 18.42 -5.47
C LEU A 343 -14.96 18.10 -4.11
N LYS A 344 -14.13 17.06 -4.03
CA LYS A 344 -13.38 16.69 -2.82
C LYS A 344 -12.37 17.77 -2.45
N VAL A 345 -11.57 18.27 -3.40
CA VAL A 345 -10.65 19.40 -3.16
C VAL A 345 -11.42 20.60 -2.63
N PHE A 346 -12.56 20.93 -3.25
CA PHE A 346 -13.42 22.04 -2.82
C PHE A 346 -13.90 21.87 -1.37
N SER A 347 -14.37 20.67 -1.00
CA SER A 347 -14.82 20.38 0.37
C SER A 347 -13.69 20.41 1.41
N LYS A 348 -12.43 20.29 0.98
CA LYS A 348 -11.23 20.23 1.82
C LYS A 348 -10.42 21.54 1.82
N ASN A 349 -10.97 22.60 1.25
CA ASN A 349 -10.30 23.89 1.18
C ASN A 349 -9.96 24.45 2.57
N GLU A 350 -10.92 24.41 3.51
CA GLU A 350 -10.72 24.89 4.87
C GLU A 350 -9.65 24.09 5.61
N ASP A 351 -9.69 22.75 5.54
CA ASP A 351 -8.68 21.86 6.10
C ASP A 351 -7.28 22.20 5.56
N VAL A 352 -7.14 22.49 4.26
CA VAL A 352 -5.88 22.90 3.67
C VAL A 352 -5.42 24.27 4.17
N SER A 353 -6.32 25.25 4.26
CA SER A 353 -5.99 26.58 4.80
C SER A 353 -5.53 26.50 6.26
N ILE A 354 -6.19 25.67 7.08
CA ILE A 354 -5.80 25.39 8.46
C ILE A 354 -4.43 24.73 8.51
N SER A 355 -4.18 23.71 7.67
CA SER A 355 -2.88 23.05 7.55
C SER A 355 -1.79 24.04 7.18
N ILE A 356 -2.00 24.93 6.20
CA ILE A 356 -1.04 25.97 5.84
C ILE A 356 -0.77 26.86 7.06
N SER A 357 -1.81 27.38 7.73
CA SER A 357 -1.64 28.23 8.92
C SER A 357 -0.85 27.52 10.02
N ASN A 358 -1.11 26.25 10.27
CA ASN A 358 -0.42 25.47 11.29
C ASN A 358 1.02 25.14 10.89
N ILE A 359 1.29 24.82 9.62
CA ILE A 359 2.65 24.67 9.08
C ILE A 359 3.42 25.98 9.28
N LEU A 360 2.81 27.14 8.96
CA LEU A 360 3.43 28.46 9.17
C LEU A 360 3.69 28.78 10.65
N LYS A 361 2.79 28.36 11.56
CA LYS A 361 3.06 28.44 13.01
C LYS A 361 4.25 27.57 13.40
N CYS A 362 4.36 26.36 12.86
CA CYS A 362 5.53 25.51 13.09
C CYS A 362 6.81 26.13 12.50
N VAL A 363 6.74 26.81 11.36
CA VAL A 363 7.89 27.55 10.79
C VAL A 363 8.43 28.59 11.77
N SER A 364 7.55 29.26 12.53
CA SER A 364 7.94 30.30 13.50
C SER A 364 8.80 29.79 14.67
N ILE A 365 8.75 28.48 14.96
CA ILE A 365 9.57 27.84 16.00
C ILE A 365 10.84 27.19 15.45
N ILE A 366 11.12 27.31 14.14
CA ILE A 366 12.35 26.79 13.55
C ILE A 366 13.56 27.45 14.23
N PRO A 367 14.48 26.66 14.81
CA PRO A 367 15.67 27.20 15.45
C PRO A 367 16.67 27.70 14.41
N ARG A 368 17.57 28.60 14.83
CA ARG A 368 18.72 29.00 13.99
C ARG A 368 19.62 27.79 13.71
N LYS A 369 20.35 27.84 12.58
CA LYS A 369 21.38 26.84 12.23
C LYS A 369 22.24 26.55 13.44
N ILE A 370 22.33 25.27 13.81
CA ILE A 370 23.25 24.84 14.84
C ILE A 370 24.66 24.82 14.25
N ASN A 371 25.59 25.50 14.92
CA ASN A 371 27.01 25.28 14.65
C ASN A 371 27.45 24.02 15.40
N SER A 372 27.64 22.94 14.66
CA SER A 372 28.03 21.62 15.14
C SER A 372 29.56 21.43 15.22
N ALA A 373 30.37 22.40 14.76
CA ALA A 373 31.83 22.24 14.66
C ALA A 373 32.48 21.88 16.00
N ALA A 374 32.18 22.62 17.07
CA ALA A 374 32.72 22.33 18.41
C ALA A 374 32.25 20.98 18.97
N LEU A 375 31.06 20.52 18.57
CA LEU A 375 30.55 19.20 18.95
C LEU A 375 31.31 18.09 18.18
N PHE A 376 31.59 18.28 16.90
CA PHE A 376 32.40 17.35 16.11
C PHE A 376 33.85 17.28 16.59
N GLU A 377 34.44 18.41 16.99
CA GLU A 377 35.75 18.41 17.64
C GLU A 377 35.74 17.58 18.93
N LEU A 378 34.74 17.83 19.80
CA LEU A 378 34.55 17.04 21.02
C LEU A 378 34.37 15.55 20.71
N LYS A 379 33.61 15.19 19.67
CA LYS A 379 33.45 13.80 19.20
C LYS A 379 34.81 13.16 18.93
N ASN A 380 35.62 13.83 18.12
CA ASN A 380 36.88 13.30 17.62
C ASN A 380 37.89 13.15 18.75
N GLU A 381 37.94 14.09 19.68
CA GLU A 381 38.80 14.03 20.87
C GLU A 381 38.33 12.94 21.83
N ALA A 382 37.03 12.83 22.09
CA ALA A 382 36.49 11.83 22.98
C ALA A 382 36.63 10.40 22.40
N VAL A 383 36.54 10.23 21.07
CA VAL A 383 36.86 8.95 20.41
C VAL A 383 38.34 8.60 20.56
N GLN A 384 39.24 9.58 20.47
CA GLN A 384 40.67 9.35 20.70
C GLN A 384 40.97 8.90 22.14
N ILE A 385 40.21 9.37 23.14
CA ILE A 385 40.31 8.86 24.52
C ILE A 385 39.96 7.38 24.56
N ASP A 386 38.83 6.98 23.96
CA ASP A 386 38.36 5.58 23.89
C ASP A 386 39.41 4.67 23.25
N ASP A 387 39.98 5.10 22.11
CA ASP A 387 41.04 4.38 21.40
C ASP A 387 42.32 4.27 22.24
N LEU A 388 42.74 5.36 22.88
CA LEU A 388 43.98 5.40 23.66
C LEU A 388 43.87 4.56 24.93
N MET A 389 42.72 4.59 25.61
CA MET A 389 42.42 3.73 26.75
C MET A 389 42.46 2.25 26.36
N ASN A 390 41.86 1.88 25.23
CA ASN A 390 41.92 0.50 24.73
C ASN A 390 43.36 0.07 24.40
N GLN A 391 44.16 0.93 23.78
CA GLN A 391 45.58 0.66 23.54
C GLN A 391 46.37 0.49 24.84
N LEU A 392 46.15 1.35 25.83
CA LEU A 392 46.79 1.28 27.15
C LEU A 392 46.45 -0.03 27.86
N LYS A 393 45.17 -0.41 27.86
CA LYS A 393 44.70 -1.68 28.41
C LYS A 393 45.41 -2.87 27.75
N LEU A 394 45.44 -2.92 26.42
CA LEU A 394 46.11 -3.99 25.67
C LEU A 394 47.62 -4.08 25.97
N ASN A 395 48.30 -2.93 26.16
CA ASN A 395 49.73 -2.93 26.52
C ASN A 395 49.96 -3.48 27.93
N VAL A 396 49.09 -3.15 28.88
CA VAL A 396 49.17 -3.69 30.25
C VAL A 396 48.89 -5.19 30.26
N GLU A 397 47.88 -5.66 29.53
CA GLU A 397 47.56 -7.09 29.37
C GLU A 397 48.74 -7.84 28.75
N LYS A 398 49.33 -7.31 27.68
CA LYS A 398 50.54 -7.86 27.02
C LYS A 398 51.72 -7.97 27.99
N LEU A 399 51.93 -6.97 28.85
CA LEU A 399 53.02 -6.96 29.82
C LEU A 399 52.80 -7.96 30.96
N ILE A 400 51.57 -8.10 31.45
CA ILE A 400 51.20 -9.12 32.45
C ILE A 400 51.44 -10.51 31.86
N GLN A 401 50.89 -10.78 30.67
CA GLN A 401 51.03 -12.06 29.99
C GLN A 401 52.51 -12.41 29.77
N PHE A 402 53.30 -11.48 29.22
CA PHE A 402 54.72 -11.69 28.98
C PHE A 402 55.49 -11.99 30.28
N SER A 403 55.17 -11.28 31.37
CA SER A 403 55.77 -11.51 32.69
C SER A 403 55.48 -12.91 33.24
N GLU A 404 54.25 -13.41 33.04
CA GLU A 404 53.82 -14.74 33.46
C GLU A 404 54.50 -15.84 32.63
N GLU A 405 54.45 -15.73 31.29
CA GLU A 405 55.03 -16.70 30.36
C GLU A 405 56.56 -16.84 30.55
N SER A 406 57.23 -15.73 30.85
CA SER A 406 58.70 -15.71 31.08
C SER A 406 59.10 -16.20 32.48
N ASN A 407 58.16 -16.53 33.36
CA ASN A 407 58.44 -16.79 34.79
C ASN A 407 59.25 -15.65 35.46
N ALA A 408 58.96 -14.40 35.09
CA ALA A 408 59.78 -13.23 35.43
C ALA A 408 60.10 -13.11 36.92
N LEU A 409 59.09 -13.31 37.79
CA LEU A 409 59.28 -13.23 39.23
C LEU A 409 60.30 -14.24 39.77
N LYS A 410 60.35 -15.45 39.19
CA LYS A 410 61.30 -16.49 39.59
C LYS A 410 62.73 -16.11 39.17
N LEU A 411 62.90 -15.65 37.93
CA LEU A 411 64.20 -15.19 37.41
C LEU A 411 64.76 -14.03 38.26
N LEU A 412 63.91 -13.04 38.56
CA LEU A 412 64.28 -11.89 39.38
C LEU A 412 64.58 -12.29 40.84
N ASP A 413 63.78 -13.20 41.44
CA ASP A 413 64.02 -13.68 42.81
C ASP A 413 65.34 -14.47 42.94
N GLU A 414 65.72 -15.25 41.91
CA GLU A 414 66.99 -15.98 41.88
C GLU A 414 68.18 -15.03 41.86
N VAL A 415 68.15 -14.01 40.99
CA VAL A 415 69.16 -12.96 40.93
C VAL A 415 69.21 -12.19 42.24
N LEU A 416 68.05 -11.85 42.80
CA LEU A 416 67.94 -11.13 44.07
C LEU A 416 68.61 -11.90 45.21
N LYS A 417 68.47 -13.23 45.26
CA LYS A 417 69.13 -14.09 46.25
C LYS A 417 70.66 -14.09 46.12
N ILE A 418 71.18 -13.94 44.91
CA ILE A 418 72.63 -13.86 44.66
C ILE A 418 73.14 -12.50 45.13
N VAL A 419 72.58 -11.40 44.62
CA VAL A 419 73.08 -10.04 44.91
C VAL A 419 72.91 -9.63 46.37
N LYS A 420 71.91 -10.20 47.09
CA LYS A 420 71.72 -9.97 48.54
C LYS A 420 72.87 -10.46 49.42
N LYS A 421 73.72 -11.36 48.92
CA LYS A 421 74.87 -11.88 49.67
C LYS A 421 76.05 -10.89 49.70
N ALA A 422 76.02 -9.83 48.89
CA ALA A 422 77.01 -8.77 48.94
C ALA A 422 76.71 -7.83 50.12
N THR A 423 77.22 -8.19 51.32
CA THR A 423 76.99 -7.42 52.55
C THR A 423 78.13 -6.44 52.85
N ASP A 424 79.34 -6.74 52.39
CA ASP A 424 80.55 -5.94 52.54
C ASP A 424 81.57 -6.31 51.45
N LEU A 425 82.68 -5.57 51.37
CA LEU A 425 83.71 -5.74 50.34
C LEU A 425 84.33 -7.16 50.30
N ASN A 426 84.38 -7.88 51.41
CA ASN A 426 84.98 -9.22 51.44
C ASN A 426 84.10 -10.28 50.75
N THR A 427 82.80 -10.00 50.62
CA THR A 427 81.83 -10.90 49.97
C THR A 427 81.67 -10.65 48.47
N VAL A 428 82.22 -9.56 47.95
CA VAL A 428 81.98 -9.08 46.58
C VAL A 428 82.48 -10.07 45.53
N VAL A 429 83.72 -10.53 45.65
CA VAL A 429 84.35 -11.42 44.65
C VAL A 429 83.52 -12.70 44.47
N ASP A 430 83.16 -13.36 45.58
CA ASP A 430 82.34 -14.57 45.58
C ASP A 430 80.93 -14.34 45.01
N VAL A 431 80.35 -13.16 45.22
CA VAL A 431 79.01 -12.81 44.73
C VAL A 431 79.04 -12.50 43.25
N VAL A 432 80.06 -11.79 42.76
CA VAL A 432 80.27 -11.54 41.33
C VAL A 432 80.50 -12.87 40.58
N GLU A 433 81.29 -13.78 41.14
CA GLU A 433 81.50 -15.11 40.55
C GLU A 433 80.19 -15.89 40.46
N LYS A 434 79.41 -15.94 41.55
CA LYS A 434 78.08 -16.60 41.55
C LYS A 434 77.07 -15.93 40.62
N TYR A 435 77.14 -14.62 40.48
CA TYR A 435 76.30 -13.85 39.56
C TYR A 435 76.62 -14.20 38.10
N ASN A 436 77.92 -14.21 37.75
CA ASN A 436 78.39 -14.54 36.40
C ASN A 436 78.20 -16.02 36.03
N MET A 437 78.24 -16.93 37.02
CA MET A 437 77.96 -18.35 36.83
C MET A 437 76.47 -18.70 36.88
N ASN A 438 75.57 -17.72 37.00
CA ASN A 438 74.14 -18.00 37.06
C ASN A 438 73.66 -18.66 35.75
N PRO A 439 73.15 -19.92 35.79
CA PRO A 439 72.73 -20.64 34.60
C PRO A 439 71.57 -19.95 33.86
N ASN A 440 70.79 -19.13 34.56
CA ASN A 440 69.63 -18.40 34.02
C ASN A 440 69.96 -16.96 33.59
N SER A 441 71.26 -16.61 33.50
CA SER A 441 71.71 -15.26 33.13
C SER A 441 71.24 -14.84 31.73
N LYS A 442 71.24 -15.77 30.76
CA LYS A 442 70.73 -15.50 29.41
C LYS A 442 69.22 -15.24 29.42
N ASP A 443 68.44 -16.12 30.04
CA ASP A 443 66.99 -15.99 30.13
C ASP A 443 66.56 -14.70 30.84
N LEU A 444 67.33 -14.27 31.86
CA LEU A 444 67.13 -12.99 32.52
C LEU A 444 67.39 -11.81 31.59
N LEU A 445 68.50 -11.81 30.84
CA LEU A 445 68.82 -10.73 29.91
C LEU A 445 67.78 -10.64 28.79
N ASP A 446 67.39 -11.79 28.22
CA ASP A 446 66.33 -11.89 27.22
C ASP A 446 64.99 -11.36 27.78
N PHE A 447 64.66 -11.68 29.04
CA PHE A 447 63.49 -11.11 29.72
C PHE A 447 63.59 -9.59 29.87
N ILE A 448 64.71 -9.06 30.36
CA ILE A 448 64.90 -7.61 30.59
C ILE A 448 64.81 -6.83 29.28
N GLU A 449 65.43 -7.32 28.21
CA GLU A 449 65.40 -6.68 26.89
C GLU A 449 63.98 -6.65 26.30
N ASN A 450 63.29 -7.80 26.30
CA ASN A 450 61.93 -7.90 25.78
C ASN A 450 60.92 -7.15 26.65
N CYS A 451 61.04 -7.22 27.98
CA CYS A 451 60.20 -6.45 28.90
C CYS A 451 60.39 -4.95 28.66
N ASN A 452 61.64 -4.49 28.47
CA ASN A 452 61.91 -3.10 28.13
C ASN A 452 61.28 -2.73 26.78
N SER A 453 61.38 -3.58 25.75
CA SER A 453 60.73 -3.34 24.45
C SER A 453 59.21 -3.12 24.59
N ILE A 454 58.52 -4.01 25.32
CA ILE A 454 57.07 -3.89 25.56
C ILE A 454 56.75 -2.63 26.36
N VAL A 455 57.54 -2.31 27.39
CA VAL A 455 57.37 -1.09 28.18
C VAL A 455 57.59 0.17 27.31
N GLN A 456 58.53 0.17 26.36
CA GLN A 456 58.75 1.31 25.47
C GLN A 456 57.56 1.59 24.54
N GLU A 457 56.74 0.60 24.19
CA GLU A 457 55.50 0.80 23.42
C GLU A 457 54.49 1.71 24.16
N PHE A 458 54.62 1.83 25.49
CA PHE A 458 53.84 2.76 26.30
C PHE A 458 54.30 4.22 26.15
N PHE A 459 55.60 4.43 25.88
CA PHE A 459 56.25 5.74 25.93
C PHE A 459 56.63 6.31 24.56
N THR A 460 56.57 5.52 23.48
CA THR A 460 57.05 5.90 22.14
C THR A 460 55.90 5.90 21.12
N PRO A 461 55.79 6.91 20.24
CA PRO A 461 56.64 8.11 20.12
C PRO A 461 56.36 9.20 21.17
N ILE A 462 55.26 9.09 21.90
CA ILE A 462 54.83 10.00 22.97
C ILE A 462 54.33 9.13 24.12
N ASP A 463 54.51 9.60 25.35
CA ASP A 463 53.92 8.98 26.53
C ASP A 463 52.40 8.91 26.39
N LYS A 464 51.88 7.68 26.28
CA LYS A 464 50.44 7.45 26.10
C LYS A 464 49.64 7.85 27.33
N SER A 465 50.23 7.85 28.52
CA SER A 465 49.56 8.34 29.74
C SER A 465 49.47 9.87 29.76
N GLU A 466 50.55 10.58 29.46
CA GLU A 466 50.53 12.05 29.34
C GLU A 466 49.58 12.51 28.23
N LYS A 467 49.58 11.79 27.09
CA LYS A 467 48.65 12.07 25.99
C LYS A 467 47.18 11.86 26.41
N LEU A 468 46.89 10.83 27.19
CA LEU A 468 45.55 10.57 27.71
C LEU A 468 45.11 11.71 28.63
N GLU A 469 45.96 12.13 29.57
CA GLU A 469 45.69 13.25 30.47
C GLU A 469 45.41 14.54 29.70
N GLY A 470 46.23 14.84 28.68
CA GLY A 470 46.03 15.99 27.79
C GLY A 470 44.65 15.96 27.10
N LEU A 471 44.30 14.84 26.46
CA LEU A 471 43.01 14.67 25.79
C LEU A 471 41.83 14.76 26.76
N VAL A 472 41.94 14.17 27.95
CA VAL A 472 40.90 14.22 28.98
C VAL A 472 40.66 15.66 29.43
N MET A 473 41.71 16.46 29.66
CA MET A 473 41.59 17.88 29.99
C MET A 473 40.98 18.71 28.84
N GLU A 474 41.37 18.43 27.59
CA GLU A 474 40.79 19.08 26.41
C GLU A 474 39.28 18.81 26.33
N VAL A 475 38.86 17.55 26.48
CA VAL A 475 37.44 17.18 26.46
C VAL A 475 36.70 17.78 27.66
N GLU A 476 37.28 17.77 28.86
CA GLU A 476 36.69 18.37 30.07
C GLU A 476 36.32 19.83 29.85
N ASN A 477 37.26 20.62 29.31
CA ASN A 477 37.07 22.04 29.01
C ASN A 477 35.97 22.30 27.98
N LYS A 478 35.62 21.30 27.18
CA LYS A 478 34.60 21.36 26.13
C LYS A 478 33.25 20.77 26.54
N LEU A 479 33.13 20.16 27.72
CA LEU A 479 31.87 19.53 28.17
C LEU A 479 30.69 20.51 28.21
N GLY A 480 30.94 21.81 28.44
CA GLY A 480 29.91 22.84 28.41
C GLY A 480 29.19 22.98 27.07
N TYR A 481 29.80 22.56 25.96
CA TYR A 481 29.16 22.55 24.65
C TYR A 481 28.01 21.54 24.56
N LEU A 482 28.04 20.47 25.36
CA LEU A 482 27.02 19.43 25.34
C LEU A 482 25.66 19.92 25.82
N ASP A 483 25.63 20.76 26.86
CA ASP A 483 24.39 21.34 27.37
C ASP A 483 23.78 22.32 26.37
N ASN A 484 24.61 23.20 25.80
CA ASN A 484 24.16 24.13 24.76
C ASN A 484 23.62 23.38 23.53
N TYR A 485 24.32 22.30 23.11
CA TYR A 485 23.90 21.48 21.99
C TYR A 485 22.58 20.76 22.25
N HIS A 486 22.44 20.15 23.42
CA HIS A 486 21.22 19.46 23.83
C HIS A 486 20.02 20.42 23.90
N GLU A 487 20.21 21.64 24.42
CA GLU A 487 19.16 22.67 24.42
C GLU A 487 18.78 23.14 23.01
N MET A 488 19.74 23.23 22.07
CA MET A 488 19.44 23.53 20.67
C MET A 488 18.64 22.41 20.00
N LEU A 489 18.99 21.14 20.25
CA LEU A 489 18.29 19.98 19.72
C LEU A 489 16.84 19.86 20.21
N LYS A 490 16.57 20.20 21.48
CA LYS A 490 15.20 20.26 22.03
C LYS A 490 14.31 21.20 21.21
N LYS A 491 14.84 22.32 20.72
CA LYS A 491 14.07 23.26 19.89
C LYS A 491 13.71 22.66 18.52
N TYR A 492 14.58 21.84 17.92
CA TYR A 492 14.24 21.10 16.69
C TYR A 492 13.20 20.01 16.97
N SER A 493 13.28 19.33 18.13
CA SER A 493 12.26 18.37 18.54
C SER A 493 10.87 19.00 18.64
N LEU A 494 10.76 20.19 19.25
CA LEU A 494 9.50 20.95 19.29
C LEU A 494 8.99 21.32 17.89
N PHE A 495 9.89 21.70 16.97
CA PHE A 495 9.53 21.97 15.57
C PHE A 495 8.92 20.75 14.87
N PHE A 496 9.56 19.58 14.98
CA PHE A 496 9.05 18.36 14.35
C PHE A 496 7.76 17.86 14.99
N GLN A 497 7.67 17.91 16.33
CA GLN A 497 6.43 17.59 17.03
C GLN A 497 5.27 18.50 16.61
N CYS A 498 5.55 19.79 16.41
CA CYS A 498 4.55 20.72 15.89
C CYS A 498 4.01 20.26 14.53
N LEU A 499 4.89 19.87 13.60
CA LEU A 499 4.48 19.38 12.27
C LEU A 499 3.71 18.05 12.34
N GLN A 500 4.16 17.11 13.18
CA GLN A 500 3.53 15.80 13.36
C GLN A 500 2.12 15.89 13.97
N ASN A 501 1.88 16.89 14.81
CA ASN A 501 0.60 17.10 15.49
C ASN A 501 -0.39 17.95 14.68
N ILE A 502 -0.09 18.30 13.43
CA ILE A 502 -1.04 19.01 12.57
C ILE A 502 -2.16 18.05 12.15
N GLU A 503 -3.33 18.24 12.72
CA GLU A 503 -4.54 17.50 12.34
C GLU A 503 -4.88 17.73 10.87
N GLY A 504 -5.22 16.66 10.15
CA GLY A 504 -5.62 16.73 8.73
C GLY A 504 -4.46 16.88 7.73
N LEU A 505 -3.20 16.97 8.19
CA LEU A 505 -2.04 17.18 7.31
C LEU A 505 -1.90 16.10 6.22
N GLU A 506 -2.12 14.84 6.56
CA GLU A 506 -2.09 13.73 5.58
C GLU A 506 -3.19 13.89 4.51
N SER A 507 -4.38 14.32 4.91
CA SER A 507 -5.46 14.63 3.98
C SER A 507 -5.09 15.80 3.08
N SER A 508 -4.39 16.81 3.61
CA SER A 508 -3.89 17.93 2.80
C SER A 508 -2.84 17.47 1.78
N PHE A 509 -1.91 16.56 2.13
CA PHE A 509 -0.97 15.98 1.15
C PHE A 509 -1.70 15.30 0.00
N LYS A 510 -2.70 14.46 0.30
CA LYS A 510 -3.54 13.79 -0.72
C LYS A 510 -4.25 14.80 -1.63
N THR A 511 -4.76 15.89 -1.06
CA THR A 511 -5.38 16.98 -1.82
C THR A 511 -4.38 17.62 -2.79
N PHE A 512 -3.16 17.95 -2.34
CA PHE A 512 -2.13 18.53 -3.22
C PHE A 512 -1.64 17.58 -4.31
N LEU A 513 -1.56 16.28 -4.03
CA LEU A 513 -1.26 15.28 -5.06
C LEU A 513 -2.33 15.29 -6.17
N PHE A 514 -3.61 15.36 -5.80
CA PHE A 514 -4.69 15.44 -6.79
C PHE A 514 -4.64 16.76 -7.57
N ILE A 515 -4.40 17.90 -6.91
CA ILE A 515 -4.30 19.18 -7.62
C ILE A 515 -3.12 19.17 -8.60
N LYS A 516 -1.96 18.63 -8.19
CA LYS A 516 -0.80 18.45 -9.06
C LYS A 516 -1.15 17.58 -10.26
N TYR A 517 -1.87 16.47 -10.04
CA TYR A 517 -2.37 15.63 -11.13
C TYR A 517 -3.21 16.45 -12.13
N ILE A 518 -4.20 17.23 -11.67
CA ILE A 518 -5.00 18.09 -12.55
C ILE A 518 -4.13 19.11 -13.30
N LYS A 519 -3.17 19.77 -12.63
CA LYS A 519 -2.25 20.72 -13.26
C LYS A 519 -1.40 20.09 -14.37
N THR A 520 -1.08 18.80 -14.27
CA THR A 520 -0.30 18.07 -15.30
C THR A 520 -1.12 17.56 -16.47
N LEU A 521 -2.46 17.63 -16.41
CA LEU A 521 -3.30 17.22 -17.53
C LEU A 521 -3.11 18.18 -18.72
N LYS A 522 -2.55 17.65 -19.80
CA LYS A 522 -2.42 18.36 -21.08
C LYS A 522 -3.74 18.28 -21.86
N THR A 523 -3.96 19.22 -22.80
CA THR A 523 -5.17 19.29 -23.64
C THR A 523 -5.49 17.96 -24.33
N ASP A 524 -4.47 17.25 -24.81
CA ASP A 524 -4.63 15.93 -25.48
C ASP A 524 -5.13 14.84 -24.52
N ASN A 525 -4.83 14.97 -23.22
CA ASN A 525 -5.30 14.04 -22.19
C ASN A 525 -6.77 14.30 -21.80
N LEU A 526 -7.37 15.43 -22.21
CA LEU A 526 -8.73 15.84 -21.83
C LEU A 526 -9.80 15.42 -22.85
N GLY A 527 -9.47 14.58 -23.84
CA GLY A 527 -10.41 14.09 -24.85
C GLY A 527 -11.68 13.44 -24.25
N TYR A 528 -11.54 12.78 -23.11
CA TYR A 528 -12.67 12.18 -22.38
C TYR A 528 -13.73 13.21 -21.93
N ILE A 529 -13.36 14.48 -21.73
CA ILE A 529 -14.33 15.54 -21.42
C ILE A 529 -15.21 15.83 -22.63
N ASP A 530 -14.62 15.89 -23.83
CA ASP A 530 -15.36 16.12 -25.06
C ASP A 530 -16.22 14.90 -25.42
N ASP A 531 -15.73 13.70 -25.17
CA ASP A 531 -16.52 12.48 -25.35
C ASP A 531 -17.66 12.40 -24.35
N GLY A 532 -17.44 12.76 -23.08
CA GLY A 532 -18.50 12.88 -22.07
C GLY A 532 -19.58 13.89 -22.46
N LYS A 533 -19.20 15.05 -23.02
CA LYS A 533 -20.15 16.04 -23.58
C LYS A 533 -20.98 15.45 -24.72
N LYS A 534 -20.35 14.71 -25.65
CA LYS A 534 -21.07 14.05 -26.75
C LYS A 534 -22.10 13.04 -26.21
N VAL A 535 -21.72 12.27 -25.19
CA VAL A 535 -22.61 11.29 -24.54
C VAL A 535 -23.82 11.99 -23.94
N VAL A 536 -23.60 13.05 -23.15
CA VAL A 536 -24.69 13.85 -22.54
C VAL A 536 -25.61 14.43 -23.62
N LYS A 537 -25.05 15.00 -24.69
CA LYS A 537 -25.83 15.56 -25.79
C LYS A 537 -26.70 14.51 -26.48
N LYS A 538 -26.12 13.35 -26.82
CA LYS A 538 -26.87 12.23 -27.41
C LYS A 538 -27.97 11.72 -26.47
N MET A 539 -27.70 11.62 -25.17
CA MET A 539 -28.73 11.24 -24.19
C MET A 539 -29.91 12.21 -24.18
N ALA A 540 -29.65 13.51 -24.24
CA ALA A 540 -30.71 14.51 -24.32
C ALA A 540 -31.45 14.46 -25.66
N GLU A 541 -30.78 14.16 -26.78
CA GLU A 541 -31.45 13.94 -28.07
C GLU A 541 -32.42 12.75 -28.03
N VAL A 542 -32.09 11.70 -27.27
CA VAL A 542 -32.93 10.51 -27.08
C VAL A 542 -34.10 10.73 -26.12
N SER A 543 -34.08 11.77 -25.27
CA SER A 543 -35.16 12.06 -24.31
C SER A 543 -36.54 12.12 -24.97
N LYS A 544 -36.64 12.74 -26.15
CA LYS A 544 -37.88 12.82 -26.92
C LYS A 544 -38.36 11.47 -27.44
N ASP A 545 -37.44 10.62 -27.90
CA ASP A 545 -37.77 9.24 -28.34
C ASP A 545 -38.29 8.41 -27.14
N LEU A 546 -37.80 8.64 -25.92
CA LEU A 546 -38.28 7.99 -24.70
C LEU A 546 -39.66 8.52 -24.27
N GLU A 547 -39.89 9.82 -24.39
CA GLU A 547 -41.19 10.44 -24.11
C GLU A 547 -42.26 9.92 -25.09
N ASP A 548 -41.94 9.84 -26.38
CA ASP A 548 -42.83 9.30 -27.42
C ASP A 548 -43.22 7.82 -27.13
N LEU A 549 -42.29 7.02 -26.58
CA LEU A 549 -42.59 5.66 -26.11
C LEU A 549 -43.56 5.65 -24.93
N GLY A 550 -43.35 6.52 -23.95
CA GLY A 550 -44.26 6.67 -22.81
C GLY A 550 -45.68 7.02 -23.26
N ARG A 551 -45.80 8.02 -24.16
CA ARG A 551 -47.08 8.40 -24.75
C ARG A 551 -47.73 7.27 -25.55
N SER A 552 -46.94 6.46 -26.25
CA SER A 552 -47.44 5.28 -26.98
C SER A 552 -48.06 4.24 -26.05
N ILE A 553 -47.48 3.99 -24.88
CA ILE A 553 -48.04 3.08 -23.86
C ILE A 553 -49.34 3.66 -23.29
N ASP A 554 -49.36 4.94 -22.96
CA ASP A 554 -50.54 5.61 -22.40
C ASP A 554 -51.74 5.59 -23.38
N GLN A 555 -51.48 5.72 -24.68
CA GLN A 555 -52.50 5.63 -25.73
C GLN A 555 -53.17 4.25 -25.82
N MET A 556 -52.53 3.19 -25.32
CA MET A 556 -53.13 1.85 -25.30
C MET A 556 -54.13 1.66 -24.16
N LYS A 557 -54.11 2.53 -23.15
CA LYS A 557 -54.97 2.41 -21.96
C LYS A 557 -56.44 2.45 -22.37
N ASN A 558 -57.20 1.47 -21.89
CA ASN A 558 -58.61 1.26 -22.24
C ASN A 558 -58.90 1.00 -23.73
N TYR A 559 -57.88 0.70 -24.56
CA TYR A 559 -58.10 0.28 -25.94
C TYR A 559 -58.92 -1.02 -25.98
N LYS A 560 -59.92 -1.08 -26.88
CA LYS A 560 -60.85 -2.21 -27.01
C LYS A 560 -61.11 -2.55 -28.46
N SER A 561 -61.01 -3.83 -28.76
CA SER A 561 -61.41 -4.50 -29.99
C SER A 561 -61.86 -5.92 -29.67
N VAL A 562 -62.52 -6.60 -30.61
CA VAL A 562 -62.95 -8.00 -30.41
C VAL A 562 -61.73 -8.89 -30.16
N GLU A 563 -60.64 -8.62 -30.86
CA GLU A 563 -59.38 -9.34 -30.79
C GLU A 563 -58.65 -9.10 -29.46
N THR A 564 -58.60 -7.85 -28.98
CA THR A 564 -57.98 -7.55 -27.67
C THR A 564 -58.83 -8.04 -26.50
N ASP A 565 -60.15 -8.08 -26.63
CA ASP A 565 -61.04 -8.69 -25.64
C ASP A 565 -60.83 -10.21 -25.54
N ALA A 566 -60.50 -10.88 -26.65
CA ALA A 566 -60.17 -12.30 -26.66
C ALA A 566 -58.93 -12.63 -25.80
N LEU A 567 -57.99 -11.68 -25.64
CA LEU A 567 -56.83 -11.86 -24.76
C LEU A 567 -57.21 -12.05 -23.28
N LYS A 568 -58.44 -11.73 -22.87
CA LYS A 568 -58.94 -11.98 -21.50
C LYS A 568 -59.01 -13.47 -21.17
N ALA A 569 -59.08 -14.35 -22.17
CA ALA A 569 -58.99 -15.80 -21.97
C ALA A 569 -57.67 -16.20 -21.29
N PHE A 570 -56.58 -15.45 -21.50
CA PHE A 570 -55.29 -15.66 -20.84
C PHE A 570 -55.27 -15.07 -19.41
N LYS A 571 -56.00 -15.71 -18.49
CA LYS A 571 -56.13 -15.26 -17.08
C LYS A 571 -54.79 -15.11 -16.36
N ASN A 572 -53.81 -15.97 -16.67
CA ASN A 572 -52.51 -16.03 -16.01
C ASN A 572 -51.35 -15.50 -16.89
N ALA A 573 -51.61 -14.55 -17.80
CA ALA A 573 -50.62 -14.05 -18.75
C ALA A 573 -49.30 -13.60 -18.10
N SER A 574 -49.36 -12.85 -16.99
CA SER A 574 -48.18 -12.42 -16.22
C SER A 574 -47.34 -13.61 -15.73
N LEU A 575 -48.00 -14.60 -15.15
CA LEU A 575 -47.35 -15.80 -14.62
C LEU A 575 -46.75 -16.65 -15.74
N HIS A 576 -47.44 -16.80 -16.88
CA HIS A 576 -46.94 -17.50 -18.05
C HIS A 576 -45.71 -16.80 -18.64
N SER A 577 -45.76 -15.48 -18.83
CA SER A 577 -44.63 -14.66 -19.28
C SER A 577 -43.43 -14.85 -18.35
N LYS A 578 -43.64 -14.71 -17.04
CA LYS A 578 -42.58 -14.87 -16.04
C LYS A 578 -41.93 -16.24 -16.08
N VAL A 579 -42.73 -17.30 -16.02
CA VAL A 579 -42.22 -18.68 -15.94
C VAL A 579 -41.56 -19.07 -17.25
N ILE A 580 -42.28 -19.00 -18.38
CA ILE A 580 -41.78 -19.46 -19.68
C ILE A 580 -40.61 -18.59 -20.14
N GLY A 581 -40.74 -17.27 -19.98
CA GLY A 581 -39.70 -16.31 -20.34
C GLY A 581 -38.41 -16.53 -19.54
N SER A 582 -38.50 -16.59 -18.21
CA SER A 582 -37.32 -16.80 -17.36
C SER A 582 -36.64 -18.14 -17.63
N ALA A 583 -37.42 -19.21 -17.82
CA ALA A 583 -36.90 -20.53 -18.18
C ALA A 583 -36.10 -20.49 -19.49
N THR A 584 -36.72 -19.90 -20.51
CA THR A 584 -36.16 -19.82 -21.86
C THR A 584 -34.92 -18.94 -21.88
N ARG A 585 -34.93 -17.83 -21.12
CA ARG A 585 -33.78 -16.95 -20.95
C ARG A 585 -32.62 -17.68 -20.27
N GLY A 586 -32.88 -18.44 -19.20
CA GLY A 586 -31.86 -19.26 -18.52
C GLY A 586 -31.16 -20.21 -19.48
N ILE A 587 -31.92 -20.98 -20.26
CA ILE A 587 -31.36 -21.91 -21.26
C ILE A 587 -30.63 -21.17 -22.40
N SER A 588 -31.15 -20.02 -22.83
CA SER A 588 -30.49 -19.19 -23.86
C SER A 588 -29.14 -18.68 -23.38
N ILE A 589 -29.03 -18.28 -22.11
CA ILE A 589 -27.75 -17.86 -21.51
C ILE A 589 -26.79 -19.04 -21.45
N MET A 590 -27.23 -20.22 -20.98
CA MET A 590 -26.42 -21.45 -20.99
C MET A 590 -25.86 -21.75 -22.39
N LYS A 591 -26.70 -21.62 -23.44
CA LYS A 591 -26.28 -21.81 -24.82
C LYS A 591 -25.25 -20.78 -25.29
N ASN A 592 -25.44 -19.51 -24.93
CA ASN A 592 -24.49 -18.45 -25.27
C ASN A 592 -23.11 -18.69 -24.63
N PHE A 593 -23.05 -19.25 -23.42
CA PHE A 593 -21.78 -19.62 -22.78
C PHE A 593 -21.07 -20.77 -23.49
N LEU A 594 -21.83 -21.74 -24.02
CA LEU A 594 -21.29 -22.84 -24.83
C LEU A 594 -20.74 -22.38 -26.18
N ASP A 595 -21.29 -21.30 -26.77
CA ASP A 595 -20.85 -20.77 -28.07
C ASP A 595 -19.63 -19.83 -27.96
N LYS A 596 -19.26 -19.40 -26.75
CA LYS A 596 -18.10 -18.53 -26.52
C LYS A 596 -16.87 -19.33 -26.12
N THR A 597 -15.69 -18.77 -26.37
CA THR A 597 -14.43 -19.33 -25.86
C THR A 597 -14.49 -19.45 -24.34
N ARG A 598 -14.04 -20.59 -23.79
CA ARG A 598 -13.99 -20.81 -22.34
C ARG A 598 -13.19 -19.69 -21.67
N LEU A 599 -13.78 -19.06 -20.66
CA LEU A 599 -13.12 -18.02 -19.86
C LEU A 599 -11.90 -18.60 -19.16
N LYS A 600 -10.77 -17.89 -19.24
CA LYS A 600 -9.55 -18.20 -18.51
C LYS A 600 -9.23 -17.04 -17.57
N LEU A 601 -9.24 -17.29 -16.27
CA LEU A 601 -8.83 -16.33 -15.26
C LEU A 601 -7.32 -16.40 -15.07
N ASN A 602 -6.63 -15.25 -15.17
CA ASN A 602 -5.22 -15.16 -14.82
C ASN A 602 -5.11 -14.72 -13.35
N VAL A 603 -5.06 -15.70 -12.44
CA VAL A 603 -5.02 -15.46 -10.99
C VAL A 603 -3.61 -15.32 -10.43
N ASN A 604 -2.57 -15.53 -11.26
CA ASN A 604 -1.17 -15.48 -10.82
C ASN A 604 -0.79 -14.12 -10.25
N VAL A 605 -1.35 -13.03 -10.79
CA VAL A 605 -1.10 -11.67 -10.29
C VAL A 605 -1.65 -11.48 -8.88
N ILE A 606 -2.81 -12.06 -8.55
CA ILE A 606 -3.38 -11.99 -7.19
C ILE A 606 -2.51 -12.79 -6.23
N LEU A 607 -2.13 -14.01 -6.63
CA LEU A 607 -1.24 -14.90 -5.85
C LEU A 607 0.11 -14.24 -5.54
N GLU A 608 0.69 -13.52 -6.50
CA GLU A 608 1.97 -12.82 -6.33
C GLU A 608 1.89 -11.64 -5.33
N GLN A 609 0.72 -11.03 -5.14
CA GLN A 609 0.59 -9.79 -4.37
C GLN A 609 -0.08 -9.95 -3.00
N LEU A 610 -0.81 -11.04 -2.76
CA LEU A 610 -1.55 -11.31 -1.51
C LEU A 610 -0.73 -11.08 -0.23
N ASN A 611 0.57 -11.41 -0.24
CA ASN A 611 1.46 -11.31 0.92
C ASN A 611 2.46 -10.13 0.87
N ASN A 612 2.44 -9.34 -0.22
CA ASN A 612 3.50 -8.35 -0.51
C ASN A 612 3.04 -6.89 -0.38
N VAL A 613 1.82 -6.66 0.09
CA VAL A 613 1.20 -5.34 0.21
C VAL A 613 1.23 -4.81 1.65
N TYR A 614 1.54 -3.52 1.81
CA TYR A 614 1.52 -2.82 3.09
C TYR A 614 0.63 -1.56 3.01
N PRO A 615 -0.30 -1.35 3.95
CA PRO A 615 -0.62 -2.23 5.08
C PRO A 615 -1.26 -3.56 4.64
N PRO A 616 -1.16 -4.63 5.46
CA PRO A 616 -1.75 -5.93 5.16
C PRO A 616 -3.24 -5.83 4.81
N LEU A 617 -3.70 -6.69 3.90
CA LEU A 617 -5.12 -6.81 3.57
C LEU A 617 -5.92 -7.31 4.78
N SER A 618 -7.21 -7.01 4.81
CA SER A 618 -8.12 -7.58 5.80
C SER A 618 -8.33 -9.07 5.54
N GLU A 619 -8.72 -9.84 6.58
CA GLU A 619 -9.09 -11.26 6.39
C GLU A 619 -10.24 -11.42 5.39
N GLU A 620 -11.22 -10.50 5.41
CA GLU A 620 -12.32 -10.49 4.44
C GLU A 620 -11.82 -10.32 3.00
N ASP A 621 -10.87 -9.41 2.77
CA ASP A 621 -10.28 -9.21 1.45
C ASP A 621 -9.47 -10.43 0.99
N ILE A 622 -8.73 -11.06 1.90
CA ILE A 622 -7.97 -12.28 1.61
C ILE A 622 -8.92 -13.42 1.22
N ASP A 623 -10.00 -13.63 1.97
CA ASP A 623 -11.00 -14.66 1.68
C ASP A 623 -11.70 -14.40 0.34
N ASN A 624 -12.06 -13.15 0.04
CA ASN A 624 -12.65 -12.77 -1.24
C ASN A 624 -11.68 -13.02 -2.41
N LEU A 625 -10.40 -12.66 -2.26
CA LEU A 625 -9.37 -12.89 -3.28
C LEU A 625 -9.07 -14.39 -3.47
N ASN A 626 -9.07 -15.18 -2.39
CA ASN A 626 -8.97 -16.64 -2.47
C ASN A 626 -10.18 -17.26 -3.17
N GLY A 627 -11.38 -16.70 -2.97
CA GLY A 627 -12.56 -17.07 -3.73
C GLY A 627 -12.37 -16.88 -5.23
N ILE A 628 -11.69 -15.82 -5.68
CA ILE A 628 -11.39 -15.63 -7.12
C ILE A 628 -10.47 -16.75 -7.66
N ILE A 629 -9.54 -17.22 -6.84
CA ILE A 629 -8.65 -18.32 -7.21
C ILE A 629 -9.46 -19.61 -7.41
N SER A 630 -10.42 -19.91 -6.52
CA SER A 630 -11.29 -21.10 -6.62
C SER A 630 -12.20 -21.07 -7.85
N LEU A 631 -12.60 -19.87 -8.33
CA LEU A 631 -13.42 -19.70 -9.54
C LEU A 631 -12.84 -20.39 -10.77
N THR A 632 -11.52 -20.55 -10.86
CA THR A 632 -10.87 -21.25 -11.98
C THR A 632 -11.35 -22.70 -12.07
N SER A 633 -11.48 -23.38 -10.93
CA SER A 633 -11.96 -24.76 -10.84
C SER A 633 -13.48 -24.86 -11.00
N GLU A 634 -14.22 -23.91 -10.43
CA GLU A 634 -15.69 -23.84 -10.56
C GLU A 634 -16.12 -23.58 -12.01
N LEU A 635 -15.40 -22.73 -12.74
CA LEU A 635 -15.59 -22.49 -14.17
C LEU A 635 -15.43 -23.78 -14.97
N PHE A 636 -14.42 -24.59 -14.68
CA PHE A 636 -14.21 -25.87 -15.35
C PHE A 636 -15.37 -26.84 -15.11
N ILE A 637 -15.85 -26.95 -13.87
CA ILE A 637 -17.01 -27.78 -13.51
C ILE A 637 -18.27 -27.30 -14.23
N MET A 638 -18.52 -25.99 -14.21
CA MET A 638 -19.66 -25.38 -14.90
C MET A 638 -19.63 -25.69 -16.40
N TYR A 639 -18.50 -25.48 -17.09
CA TYR A 639 -18.38 -25.77 -18.52
C TYR A 639 -18.64 -27.24 -18.85
N ASN A 640 -18.13 -28.18 -18.04
CA ASN A 640 -18.39 -29.60 -18.26
C ASN A 640 -19.87 -29.95 -18.07
N SER A 641 -20.54 -29.38 -17.05
CA SER A 641 -21.98 -29.59 -16.85
C SER A 641 -22.83 -28.99 -17.98
N LEU A 642 -22.40 -27.87 -18.57
CA LEU A 642 -23.04 -27.26 -19.74
C LEU A 642 -22.89 -28.14 -20.99
N GLU A 643 -21.71 -28.73 -21.20
CA GLU A 643 -21.47 -29.66 -22.32
C GLU A 643 -22.28 -30.95 -22.16
N GLU A 644 -22.37 -31.49 -20.95
CA GLU A 644 -23.24 -32.62 -20.65
C GLU A 644 -24.71 -32.28 -20.93
N PHE A 645 -25.17 -31.10 -20.50
CA PHE A 645 -26.50 -30.60 -20.83
C PHE A 645 -26.72 -30.56 -22.35
N GLN A 646 -25.78 -29.98 -23.11
CA GLN A 646 -25.88 -29.89 -24.57
C GLN A 646 -25.99 -31.26 -25.24
N ASN A 647 -25.20 -32.23 -24.78
CA ASN A 647 -25.16 -33.58 -25.34
C ASN A 647 -26.43 -34.39 -25.03
N ASN A 648 -27.09 -34.10 -23.90
CA ASN A 648 -28.26 -34.83 -23.45
C ASN A 648 -29.59 -34.27 -23.97
N VAL A 649 -29.62 -33.09 -24.60
CA VAL A 649 -30.88 -32.51 -25.13
C VAL A 649 -31.22 -33.07 -26.51
N GLN A 650 -32.34 -33.78 -26.58
CA GLN A 650 -32.93 -34.27 -27.83
C GLN A 650 -33.92 -33.26 -28.41
N GLU A 651 -34.02 -33.23 -29.74
CA GLU A 651 -34.96 -32.36 -30.44
C GLU A 651 -36.36 -32.98 -30.45
N GLN A 652 -37.35 -32.23 -29.97
CA GLN A 652 -38.75 -32.63 -30.03
C GLN A 652 -39.40 -32.01 -31.28
N GLN A 653 -40.04 -32.83 -32.12
CA GLN A 653 -40.72 -32.36 -33.34
C GLN A 653 -42.22 -32.08 -33.14
N THR A 654 -42.76 -32.30 -31.93
CA THR A 654 -44.19 -32.12 -31.67
C THR A 654 -44.54 -30.62 -31.53
N PRO A 655 -45.80 -30.25 -31.87
CA PRO A 655 -46.35 -28.92 -31.60
C PRO A 655 -46.86 -28.79 -30.15
N GLN A 656 -46.90 -29.87 -29.37
CA GLN A 656 -47.34 -29.80 -27.98
C GLN A 656 -46.24 -29.21 -27.09
N LEU A 657 -46.54 -28.09 -26.43
CA LEU A 657 -45.58 -27.41 -25.56
C LEU A 657 -45.14 -28.28 -24.36
N PHE A 658 -46.00 -29.19 -23.90
CA PHE A 658 -45.72 -30.06 -22.75
C PHE A 658 -44.56 -31.02 -23.00
N ASP A 659 -44.45 -31.57 -24.22
CA ASP A 659 -43.40 -32.52 -24.59
C ASP A 659 -42.00 -31.89 -24.55
N ARG A 660 -41.93 -30.56 -24.51
CA ARG A 660 -40.68 -29.79 -24.42
C ARG A 660 -40.21 -29.57 -22.99
N SER A 661 -40.94 -30.03 -21.98
CA SER A 661 -40.59 -29.85 -20.56
C SER A 661 -39.25 -30.50 -20.16
N GLU A 662 -38.83 -31.56 -20.87
CA GLU A 662 -37.60 -32.31 -20.58
C GLU A 662 -36.34 -31.43 -20.65
N ILE A 663 -36.29 -30.44 -21.55
CA ILE A 663 -35.14 -29.55 -21.69
C ILE A 663 -34.88 -28.73 -20.42
N PHE A 664 -35.96 -28.30 -19.74
CA PHE A 664 -35.86 -27.55 -18.50
C PHE A 664 -35.39 -28.43 -17.33
N GLN A 665 -35.83 -29.70 -17.30
CA GLN A 665 -35.37 -30.68 -16.30
C GLN A 665 -33.89 -31.00 -16.46
N LYS A 666 -33.40 -31.03 -17.71
CA LYS A 666 -31.97 -31.22 -17.99
C LYS A 666 -31.17 -29.96 -17.66
N ALA A 667 -31.70 -28.77 -17.96
CA ALA A 667 -31.07 -27.49 -17.64
C ALA A 667 -30.92 -27.25 -16.13
N GLU A 668 -31.85 -27.76 -15.31
CA GLU A 668 -31.77 -27.69 -13.84
C GLU A 668 -30.52 -28.40 -13.26
N LYS A 669 -29.98 -29.39 -13.98
CA LYS A 669 -28.79 -30.14 -13.55
C LYS A 669 -27.47 -29.41 -13.83
N VAL A 670 -27.50 -28.29 -14.53
CA VAL A 670 -26.30 -27.49 -14.82
C VAL A 670 -25.79 -26.85 -13.52
N ILE A 671 -24.49 -27.02 -13.25
CA ILE A 671 -23.84 -26.50 -12.04
C ILE A 671 -23.43 -25.06 -12.30
N GLY A 672 -23.96 -24.12 -11.52
CA GLY A 672 -23.56 -22.71 -11.55
C GLY A 672 -22.40 -22.39 -10.61
N ILE A 673 -21.86 -21.18 -10.74
CA ILE A 673 -20.81 -20.64 -9.86
C ILE A 673 -21.46 -20.03 -8.60
N GLN A 674 -20.89 -20.27 -7.42
CA GLN A 674 -21.39 -19.75 -6.15
C GLN A 674 -20.42 -18.68 -5.60
N GLY A 675 -20.94 -17.57 -5.06
CA GLY A 675 -20.11 -16.55 -4.40
C GLY A 675 -20.56 -15.12 -4.61
N ASN A 676 -20.12 -14.21 -3.73
CA ASN A 676 -20.37 -12.78 -3.84
C ASN A 676 -19.32 -12.10 -4.72
N VAL A 677 -19.50 -12.20 -6.04
CA VAL A 677 -18.57 -11.62 -7.03
C VAL A 677 -18.40 -10.10 -6.86
N THR A 678 -19.40 -9.40 -6.30
CA THR A 678 -19.29 -7.97 -6.00
C THR A 678 -18.27 -7.67 -4.89
N ASN A 679 -18.25 -8.48 -3.83
CA ASN A 679 -17.22 -8.38 -2.80
C ASN A 679 -15.83 -8.72 -3.36
N MET A 680 -15.75 -9.75 -4.21
CA MET A 680 -14.51 -10.14 -4.90
C MET A 680 -13.94 -8.99 -5.75
N ILE A 681 -14.76 -8.28 -6.52
CA ILE A 681 -14.32 -7.12 -7.32
C ILE A 681 -13.75 -6.03 -6.42
N ARG A 682 -14.45 -5.70 -5.32
CA ARG A 682 -14.01 -4.66 -4.38
C ARG A 682 -12.65 -4.98 -3.74
N SER A 683 -12.43 -6.25 -3.39
CA SER A 683 -11.15 -6.68 -2.83
C SER A 683 -10.02 -6.64 -3.87
N VAL A 684 -10.32 -6.82 -5.16
CA VAL A 684 -9.35 -6.58 -6.25
C VAL A 684 -9.02 -5.09 -6.41
N GLU A 685 -10.02 -4.21 -6.31
CA GLU A 685 -9.79 -2.75 -6.34
C GLU A 685 -8.93 -2.31 -5.14
N THR A 686 -9.25 -2.82 -3.95
CA THR A 686 -8.48 -2.55 -2.72
C THR A 686 -7.03 -3.05 -2.83
N LEU A 687 -6.83 -4.21 -3.45
CA LEU A 687 -5.49 -4.72 -3.75
C LEU A 687 -4.76 -3.79 -4.75
N ALA A 688 -5.44 -3.33 -5.81
CA ALA A 688 -4.86 -2.45 -6.81
C ALA A 688 -4.43 -1.09 -6.24
N GLU A 689 -5.18 -0.54 -5.28
CA GLU A 689 -4.84 0.71 -4.60
C GLU A 689 -3.55 0.63 -3.77
N ARG A 690 -3.15 -0.58 -3.36
CA ARG A 690 -1.99 -0.81 -2.47
C ARG A 690 -0.73 -1.24 -3.20
N VAL A 691 -0.78 -1.40 -4.52
CA VAL A 691 0.38 -1.76 -5.35
C VAL A 691 0.86 -0.53 -6.11
N THR A 692 2.15 -0.21 -6.00
CA THR A 692 2.77 1.03 -6.51
C THR A 692 2.84 1.17 -8.03
N ASP A 693 2.43 0.15 -8.80
CA ASP A 693 2.54 0.13 -10.26
C ASP A 693 1.15 0.09 -10.94
N ILE A 694 0.45 1.23 -10.88
CA ILE A 694 -0.91 1.46 -11.39
C ILE A 694 -1.09 1.06 -12.87
N ASN A 695 -0.03 1.15 -13.68
CA ASN A 695 -0.09 0.86 -15.11
C ASN A 695 -0.25 -0.65 -15.41
N ARG A 696 0.25 -1.52 -14.53
CA ARG A 696 0.17 -2.98 -14.74
C ARG A 696 -1.16 -3.58 -14.28
N TYR A 697 -1.87 -2.91 -13.35
CA TYR A 697 -3.18 -3.35 -12.83
C TYR A 697 -4.36 -3.02 -13.75
N LEU A 698 -4.33 -1.84 -14.39
CA LEU A 698 -5.43 -1.38 -15.25
C LEU A 698 -5.36 -1.94 -16.69
N GLU A 699 -4.17 -2.31 -17.17
CA GLU A 699 -4.01 -2.91 -18.51
C GLU A 699 -4.28 -4.43 -18.55
N GLY A 700 -4.46 -5.09 -17.40
CA GLY A 700 -4.42 -6.55 -17.29
C GLY A 700 -5.73 -7.22 -16.84
N TYR A 701 -6.69 -7.40 -17.75
CA TYR A 701 -7.67 -8.51 -17.84
C TYR A 701 -8.56 -8.93 -16.63
N ILE A 702 -8.26 -8.62 -15.37
CA ILE A 702 -8.92 -9.22 -14.20
C ILE A 702 -10.24 -8.50 -13.87
N GLY A 703 -10.28 -7.17 -13.91
CA GLY A 703 -11.50 -6.39 -13.70
C GLY A 703 -12.58 -6.71 -14.74
N TRP A 704 -12.21 -6.80 -16.02
CA TRP A 704 -13.13 -7.16 -17.11
C TRP A 704 -13.58 -8.63 -17.06
N SER A 705 -12.71 -9.55 -16.63
CA SER A 705 -13.03 -10.98 -16.53
C SER A 705 -13.90 -11.32 -15.31
N LEU A 706 -13.70 -10.65 -14.17
CA LEU A 706 -14.56 -10.75 -12.98
C LEU A 706 -15.91 -10.04 -13.18
N PHE A 707 -15.93 -8.95 -13.95
CA PHE A 707 -17.15 -8.27 -14.38
C PHE A 707 -18.03 -9.16 -15.28
N LEU A 708 -17.41 -9.97 -16.15
CA LEU A 708 -18.10 -11.03 -16.92
C LEU A 708 -18.67 -12.16 -16.02
N LEU A 709 -18.07 -12.41 -14.84
CA LEU A 709 -18.54 -13.43 -13.87
C LEU A 709 -19.74 -12.98 -13.03
N VAL A 710 -19.93 -11.67 -12.83
CA VAL A 710 -21.15 -11.12 -12.20
C VAL A 710 -22.41 -11.47 -13.00
N VAL A 711 -22.29 -11.61 -14.32
CA VAL A 711 -23.38 -12.03 -15.22
C VAL A 711 -23.77 -13.51 -15.00
N LEU A 712 -22.87 -14.34 -14.46
CA LEU A 712 -23.04 -15.79 -14.31
C LEU A 712 -23.80 -16.22 -13.03
N GLY A 713 -23.61 -15.53 -11.90
CA GLY A 713 -24.21 -15.91 -10.62
C GLY A 713 -25.76 -15.90 -10.59
N SER A 714 -26.38 -15.11 -11.46
CA SER A 714 -27.85 -14.92 -11.52
C SER A 714 -28.62 -15.96 -12.34
N VAL A 715 -27.94 -16.90 -13.04
CA VAL A 715 -28.57 -17.77 -14.05
C VAL A 715 -29.13 -19.06 -13.45
N ALA A 716 -28.53 -19.59 -12.36
CA ALA A 716 -28.92 -20.88 -11.78
C ALA A 716 -30.28 -20.83 -11.02
N ALA A 717 -30.65 -19.68 -10.44
CA ALA A 717 -31.87 -19.55 -9.65
C ALA A 717 -33.18 -19.52 -10.49
N LEU A 718 -33.11 -19.13 -11.77
CA LEU A 718 -34.29 -18.94 -12.64
C LEU A 718 -34.80 -20.25 -13.28
N SER A 719 -33.94 -21.27 -13.41
CA SER A 719 -34.30 -22.61 -13.89
C SER A 719 -35.26 -23.33 -12.92
N TYR A 720 -35.06 -23.14 -11.62
CA TYR A 720 -35.80 -23.81 -10.54
C TYR A 720 -37.29 -23.40 -10.49
N ALA A 721 -37.59 -22.11 -10.66
CA ALA A 721 -38.97 -21.60 -10.67
C ALA A 721 -39.80 -22.15 -11.84
N SER A 722 -39.14 -22.45 -12.97
CA SER A 722 -39.73 -22.92 -14.21
C SER A 722 -40.13 -24.40 -14.14
N TYR A 723 -39.28 -25.21 -13.50
CA TYR A 723 -39.55 -26.61 -13.17
C TYR A 723 -40.74 -26.76 -12.22
N VAL A 724 -40.80 -25.96 -11.15
CA VAL A 724 -41.90 -26.01 -10.17
C VAL A 724 -43.26 -25.67 -10.79
N PHE A 725 -43.31 -24.76 -11.76
CA PHE A 725 -44.55 -24.38 -12.43
C PHE A 725 -45.08 -25.47 -13.38
N MET A 726 -44.21 -26.08 -14.19
CA MET A 726 -44.62 -27.18 -15.07
C MET A 726 -44.99 -28.45 -14.26
N CYS A 727 -44.33 -28.69 -13.12
CA CYS A 727 -44.56 -29.89 -12.31
C CYS A 727 -45.71 -29.77 -11.29
N LYS A 728 -46.04 -28.59 -10.75
CA LYS A 728 -47.17 -28.45 -9.79
C LYS A 728 -48.54 -28.78 -10.39
N LYS A 729 -48.70 -28.69 -11.72
CA LYS A 729 -49.92 -29.16 -12.41
C LYS A 729 -50.11 -30.69 -12.33
N LYS A 730 -49.05 -31.47 -12.04
CA LYS A 730 -49.11 -32.93 -11.85
C LYS A 730 -49.68 -33.33 -10.49
N SER A 731 -49.45 -32.54 -9.43
CA SER A 731 -50.05 -32.76 -8.10
C SER A 731 -51.57 -32.49 -8.13
N ALA A 732 -52.00 -31.46 -8.86
CA ALA A 732 -53.42 -31.15 -9.03
C ALA A 732 -54.15 -32.09 -10.01
N ARG A 733 -53.49 -32.56 -11.09
CA ARG A 733 -54.11 -33.50 -12.08
C ARG A 733 -54.09 -34.96 -11.63
N ARG A 734 -53.13 -35.42 -10.83
CA ARG A 734 -53.21 -36.79 -10.25
C ARG A 734 -54.31 -36.93 -9.19
N ASN A 735 -54.77 -35.84 -8.59
CA ASN A 735 -55.87 -35.83 -7.61
C ASN A 735 -57.25 -35.46 -8.19
N ARG A 736 -57.37 -35.21 -9.50
CA ARG A 736 -58.67 -35.01 -10.17
C ARG A 736 -58.81 -35.94 -11.38
N THR A 737 -58.89 -37.24 -11.08
CA THR A 737 -59.66 -38.18 -11.90
C THR A 737 -60.99 -38.43 -11.20
N LYS A 738 -61.94 -37.51 -11.39
CA LYS A 738 -63.38 -37.77 -11.41
C LYS A 738 -64.13 -36.47 -11.77
N LYS A 739 -64.77 -36.53 -12.93
CA LYS A 739 -65.78 -35.64 -13.52
C LYS A 739 -65.36 -34.28 -14.12
N GLU A 740 -65.63 -34.24 -15.43
CA GLU A 740 -66.18 -33.16 -16.25
C GLU A 740 -65.28 -31.97 -16.64
N ASP A 741 -65.20 -31.84 -17.97
CA ASP A 741 -65.15 -30.63 -18.78
C ASP A 741 -63.83 -29.90 -19.13
N ILE A 742 -63.60 -29.94 -20.46
CA ILE A 742 -63.27 -28.85 -21.40
C ILE A 742 -61.82 -28.70 -21.89
N GLU A 743 -61.75 -28.66 -23.23
CA GLU A 743 -60.71 -28.11 -24.09
C GLU A 743 -60.23 -26.71 -23.61
N GLU A 744 -58.92 -26.55 -23.38
CA GLU A 744 -58.25 -25.24 -23.30
C GLU A 744 -56.76 -25.39 -23.61
#